data_AF-A0A2R8FAN4-F1
#
_entry.id   AF-A0A2R8FAN4-F1
#
_cell.length_a   1.000
_cell.length_b   1.000
_cell.length_c   1.000
_cell.angle_alpha   90.00
_cell.angle_beta   90.00
_cell.angle_gamma   90.00
#
_symmetry.space_group_name_H-M   'P 1'
#
loop_
_entity.id
_entity.type
_entity.pdbx_description
1 polymer ?
#
loop_
_entity_poly.entity_id
_entity_poly.type
_entity_poly.pdbx_seq_one_letter_code
_entity_poly.pdbx_strand_id
1 'polypeptide(L)'
;MNKRTLLFVSLVGIAFVGCQIFFGYNEFRSCKNLAEKQRRISEQTLSAVESVGLSVTSWDKTLDSEAGKNNYAVRVGNSLFLLHNGDPVQGIYSSGEPWSFVDQVHTCDNIYVALYHQQGSFGSHADVGKVFLPTNVKGLPVLVVEFRNQEEPLVFLGEYADGKIFNKDSTIFGTSLVFWKSGNEYLPLGLYDSRQEKLISLDLPTTRAVIFDDQDFITSSNSSNHYVLFNQYMQIVVSQESGSIEGINLPFVSTSDKSIVNEIGFDRELASGNSPEAFFPGVISKLPDGSQEKNSIGGYYPLLRRGLLNDPKKLTPMEYHALNVVSGRELATPLALGYRILSYTSNLIHLESLDGSLQKVYKLPENPEEKPYVFETVVTLTKEVEDLWITSGIPEVEIMSNASVPTIKYRTIKKNKGSLDKVKLPKVKEPLALRRGIYPQWILNSNGYFGIILTPTSEISSGYGSLCIPGNTVPTRLSAISPKNQAYPASKYPGYESLLPLPKAPGTYQFLIYAGPLAEPTLKVLDKTITLETGENPEYLESISFRGIFAFITAPFAALLFIIMKFFNLITNSWGISIILLTVFLKLLLYPLNAWSIRSMRRMQILSPYIQEIQKKYKNEPKRAQMEIMGLYKTNKVNPITGCLPLLIQLPFLIAMFDLLKSSFLLRGASFIPGWIDNLTAPDVLFSWERSLWFIGNQFHLLPILLGIVMFLQQKVTSLHNKKGPITDQQRQQQTMGNMMAILFTAMFYNFPSGLNIYWLSSMLLGVVQQWVTNKILDSKHLKNEVVLNNKKHR
;
A
#
# COMPACT_ATOMS: atom_id res chain seq x y z
N MET A 1 30.37 -1.63 -68.57
CA MET A 1 29.61 -0.90 -67.53
C MET A 1 28.41 -0.24 -68.17
N ASN A 2 27.22 -0.54 -67.66
CA ASN A 2 25.94 -0.35 -68.35
C ASN A 2 25.43 1.11 -68.21
N LYS A 3 24.78 1.64 -69.26
CA LYS A 3 24.26 3.02 -69.43
C LYS A 3 23.22 3.49 -68.38
N ARG A 4 22.99 2.76 -67.28
CA ARG A 4 22.15 3.15 -66.14
C ARG A 4 22.91 3.86 -65.01
N THR A 5 24.24 3.75 -64.95
CA THR A 5 25.04 4.40 -63.89
C THR A 5 25.34 5.88 -64.18
N LEU A 6 25.39 6.28 -65.46
CA LEU A 6 25.69 7.66 -65.86
C LEU A 6 24.51 8.64 -65.65
N LEU A 7 23.28 8.13 -65.72
CA LEU A 7 22.06 8.93 -65.52
C LEU A 7 21.76 9.19 -64.03
N PHE A 8 22.24 8.32 -63.13
CA PHE A 8 22.13 8.52 -61.67
C PHE A 8 23.14 9.55 -61.15
N VAL A 9 24.34 9.62 -61.74
CA VAL A 9 25.37 10.61 -61.38
C VAL A 9 25.01 12.02 -61.87
N SER A 10 24.30 12.15 -62.99
CA SER A 10 23.90 13.46 -63.51
C SER A 10 22.66 14.07 -62.81
N LEU A 11 21.79 13.24 -62.23
CA LEU A 11 20.60 13.70 -61.46
C LEU A 11 20.95 14.10 -60.01
N VAL A 12 21.97 13.48 -59.41
CA VAL A 12 22.48 13.87 -58.09
C VAL A 12 23.32 15.16 -58.15
N GLY A 13 23.98 15.43 -59.28
CA GLY A 13 24.75 16.68 -59.49
C GLY A 13 23.90 17.95 -59.59
N ILE A 14 22.67 17.87 -60.14
CA ILE A 14 21.78 19.04 -60.29
C ILE A 14 21.06 19.38 -58.97
N ALA A 15 20.84 18.40 -58.10
CA ALA A 15 20.32 18.64 -56.74
C ALA A 15 21.35 19.32 -55.82
N PHE A 16 22.65 19.16 -56.08
CA PHE A 16 23.72 19.76 -55.26
C PHE A 16 23.99 21.23 -55.60
N VAL A 17 23.80 21.63 -56.86
CA VAL A 17 23.98 23.02 -57.30
C VAL A 17 22.75 23.90 -56.99
N GLY A 18 21.54 23.31 -56.98
CA GLY A 18 20.33 24.02 -56.56
C GLY A 18 20.26 24.34 -55.06
N CYS A 19 20.96 23.57 -54.21
CA CYS A 19 20.92 23.76 -52.76
C CYS A 19 21.92 24.81 -52.25
N GLN A 20 22.98 25.13 -53.02
CA GLN A 20 23.94 26.18 -52.64
C GLN A 20 23.49 27.61 -53.00
N ILE A 21 22.54 27.77 -53.92
CA ILE A 21 22.05 29.10 -54.33
C ILE A 21 20.83 29.55 -53.48
N PHE A 22 20.16 28.64 -52.78
CA PHE A 22 18.98 28.96 -51.95
C PHE A 22 19.28 29.18 -50.45
N PHE A 23 20.45 28.78 -49.94
CA PHE A 23 20.79 28.83 -48.50
C PHE A 23 22.01 29.70 -48.15
N GLY A 24 22.44 30.60 -49.02
CA GLY A 24 23.59 31.45 -48.74
C GLY A 24 23.35 32.87 -49.21
N TYR A 25 22.84 33.74 -48.32
CA TYR A 25 23.28 35.14 -48.16
C TYR A 25 22.48 35.93 -47.09
N ASN A 26 21.35 35.42 -46.57
CA ASN A 26 20.55 36.12 -45.54
C ASN A 26 20.84 35.70 -44.08
N GLU A 27 21.46 34.55 -43.83
CA GLU A 27 21.73 34.08 -42.44
C GLU A 27 22.95 34.75 -41.78
N PHE A 28 23.90 35.27 -42.57
CA PHE A 28 25.12 35.90 -42.03
C PHE A 28 24.83 37.24 -41.33
N ARG A 29 23.83 37.99 -41.80
CA ARG A 29 23.40 39.26 -41.18
C ARG A 29 22.62 39.03 -39.88
N SER A 30 21.90 37.91 -39.80
CA SER A 30 21.17 37.47 -38.61
C SER A 30 22.12 37.03 -37.49
N CYS A 31 23.16 36.25 -37.82
CA CYS A 31 24.15 35.80 -36.83
C CYS A 31 24.95 36.95 -36.21
N LYS A 32 25.32 37.97 -37.00
CA LYS A 32 26.06 39.14 -36.49
C LYS A 32 25.22 40.00 -35.54
N ASN A 33 23.95 40.22 -35.87
CA ASN A 33 23.01 40.93 -34.98
C ASN A 33 22.71 40.14 -33.70
N LEU A 34 22.63 38.81 -33.78
CA LEU A 34 22.45 37.94 -32.61
C LEU A 34 23.69 37.98 -31.70
N ALA A 35 24.89 37.92 -32.26
CA ALA A 35 26.14 38.01 -31.52
C ALA A 35 26.32 39.38 -30.82
N GLU A 36 25.98 40.49 -31.50
CA GLU A 36 26.00 41.83 -30.88
C GLU A 36 24.94 41.98 -29.78
N LYS A 37 23.74 41.38 -29.94
CA LYS A 37 22.72 41.35 -28.89
C LYS A 37 23.19 40.55 -27.67
N GLN A 38 23.79 39.38 -27.88
CA GLN A 38 24.35 38.54 -26.81
C GLN A 38 25.48 39.26 -26.05
N ARG A 39 26.35 39.97 -26.77
CA ARG A 39 27.44 40.75 -26.15
C ARG A 39 26.89 41.84 -25.22
N ARG A 40 25.86 42.59 -25.64
CA ARG A 40 25.22 43.61 -24.79
C ARG A 40 24.55 43.02 -23.54
N ILE A 41 23.90 41.86 -23.68
CA ILE A 41 23.30 41.14 -22.54
C ILE A 41 24.39 40.70 -21.56
N SER A 42 25.53 40.23 -22.09
CA SER A 42 26.69 39.84 -21.30
C SER A 42 27.28 40.99 -20.51
N GLU A 43 27.54 42.13 -21.16
CA GLU A 43 28.08 43.33 -20.51
C GLU A 43 27.16 43.85 -19.39
N GLN A 44 25.84 43.87 -19.63
CA GLN A 44 24.85 44.27 -18.62
C GLN A 44 24.78 43.29 -17.44
N THR A 45 24.84 41.98 -17.73
CA THR A 45 24.78 40.95 -16.68
C THR A 45 26.05 40.94 -15.85
N LEU A 46 27.22 41.10 -16.48
CA LEU A 46 28.52 41.14 -15.78
C LEU A 46 28.55 42.30 -14.78
N SER A 47 28.18 43.51 -15.23
CA SER A 47 28.12 44.70 -14.37
C SER A 47 27.15 44.53 -13.19
N ALA A 48 26.03 43.81 -13.38
CA ALA A 48 25.08 43.54 -12.30
C ALA A 48 25.63 42.52 -11.28
N VAL A 49 26.38 41.52 -11.74
CA VAL A 49 26.84 40.39 -10.92
C VAL A 49 28.17 40.69 -10.20
N GLU A 50 28.98 41.62 -10.72
CA GLU A 50 30.19 42.13 -10.05
C GLU A 50 29.88 42.70 -8.65
N SER A 51 28.74 43.38 -8.50
CA SER A 51 28.29 43.90 -7.20
C SER A 51 28.01 42.82 -6.15
N VAL A 52 27.90 41.57 -6.60
CA VAL A 52 27.57 40.37 -5.80
C VAL A 52 28.81 39.46 -5.64
N GLY A 53 29.98 39.89 -6.12
CA GLY A 53 31.25 39.19 -5.92
C GLY A 53 31.56 38.07 -6.91
N LEU A 54 30.85 38.00 -8.05
CA LEU A 54 31.20 37.13 -9.18
C LEU A 54 31.69 37.97 -10.37
N SER A 55 32.88 37.67 -10.87
CA SER A 55 33.49 38.35 -12.02
C SER A 55 34.24 37.37 -12.93
N VAL A 56 34.46 37.77 -14.18
CA VAL A 56 35.26 37.01 -15.16
C VAL A 56 36.60 37.71 -15.34
N THR A 57 37.70 37.03 -15.04
CA THR A 57 39.06 37.62 -15.07
C THR A 57 39.99 36.83 -15.99
N SER A 58 40.99 37.49 -16.56
CA SER A 58 42.07 36.83 -17.28
C SER A 58 43.10 36.25 -16.30
N TRP A 59 43.72 35.14 -16.68
CA TRP A 59 44.73 34.47 -15.86
C TRP A 59 45.97 34.06 -16.66
N ASP A 60 47.11 34.00 -15.98
CA ASP A 60 48.42 33.66 -16.54
C ASP A 60 49.26 32.78 -15.60
N LYS A 61 50.20 32.02 -16.17
CA LYS A 61 51.11 31.14 -15.39
C LYS A 61 52.26 31.91 -14.72
N THR A 62 52.61 33.08 -15.22
CA THR A 62 53.75 33.89 -14.75
C THR A 62 53.35 35.36 -14.71
N LEU A 63 53.84 36.10 -13.71
CA LEU A 63 53.54 37.52 -13.51
C LEU A 63 53.96 38.40 -14.72
N ASP A 64 54.98 37.98 -15.47
CA ASP A 64 55.63 38.76 -16.54
C ASP A 64 55.27 38.32 -17.98
N SER A 65 54.25 37.47 -18.19
CA SER A 65 53.87 37.09 -19.55
C SER A 65 52.95 38.14 -20.21
N GLU A 66 53.51 39.02 -21.04
CA GLU A 66 52.74 39.87 -21.98
C GLU A 66 51.99 39.07 -23.08
N ALA A 67 51.62 37.80 -22.84
CA ALA A 67 51.12 36.89 -23.87
C ALA A 67 50.09 35.86 -23.38
N GLY A 68 49.21 36.22 -22.44
CA GLY A 68 48.02 35.45 -22.08
C GLY A 68 46.85 35.68 -23.05
N LYS A 69 46.99 35.41 -24.35
CA LYS A 69 45.88 35.57 -25.29
C LYS A 69 44.73 34.60 -24.95
N ASN A 70 43.64 35.16 -24.43
CA ASN A 70 42.29 34.58 -24.34
C ASN A 70 42.08 33.45 -23.32
N ASN A 71 42.72 33.55 -22.16
CA ASN A 71 42.51 32.65 -21.02
C ASN A 71 41.63 33.35 -19.96
N TYR A 72 40.46 32.78 -19.67
CA TYR A 72 39.50 33.35 -18.73
C TYR A 72 39.18 32.40 -17.57
N ALA A 73 38.91 32.96 -16.40
CA ALA A 73 38.51 32.26 -15.18
C ALA A 73 37.34 32.99 -14.53
N VAL A 74 36.55 32.29 -13.72
CA VAL A 74 35.42 32.88 -12.97
C VAL A 74 35.82 33.03 -11.51
N ARG A 75 35.90 34.27 -11.03
CA ARG A 75 36.15 34.59 -9.62
C ARG A 75 34.81 34.64 -8.89
N VAL A 76 34.72 33.97 -7.75
CA VAL A 76 33.59 34.02 -6.81
C VAL A 76 34.16 34.22 -5.40
N GLY A 77 34.13 35.46 -4.90
CA GLY A 77 34.78 35.82 -3.63
C GLY A 77 36.27 35.47 -3.61
N ASN A 78 36.67 34.59 -2.69
CA ASN A 78 38.06 34.10 -2.53
C ASN A 78 38.31 32.78 -3.28
N SER A 79 37.41 32.35 -4.16
CA SER A 79 37.55 31.16 -4.99
C SER A 79 37.65 31.55 -6.46
N LEU A 80 38.48 30.84 -7.22
CA LEU A 80 38.66 31.05 -8.65
C LEU A 80 38.45 29.71 -9.37
N PHE A 81 37.51 29.67 -10.32
CA PHE A 81 37.15 28.50 -11.11
C PHE A 81 37.71 28.61 -12.52
N LEU A 82 38.44 27.58 -12.93
CA LEU A 82 39.20 27.55 -14.17
C LEU A 82 38.79 26.33 -15.02
N LEU A 83 38.38 26.53 -16.27
CA LEU A 83 38.27 25.45 -17.24
C LEU A 83 39.60 25.27 -17.98
N HIS A 84 40.15 24.06 -17.98
CA HIS A 84 41.39 23.77 -18.70
C HIS A 84 41.39 22.37 -19.32
N ASN A 85 42.26 22.20 -20.33
CA ASN A 85 42.54 20.91 -20.95
C ASN A 85 43.99 20.50 -20.58
N GLY A 86 44.17 19.43 -19.80
CA GLY A 86 45.50 18.90 -19.41
C GLY A 86 45.78 18.97 -17.90
N ASP A 87 47.03 18.73 -17.49
CA ASP A 87 47.42 18.67 -16.06
C ASP A 87 47.34 20.04 -15.35
N PRO A 88 46.91 20.10 -14.07
CA PRO A 88 46.75 21.33 -13.32
C PRO A 88 48.10 21.99 -13.02
N VAL A 89 48.12 23.34 -13.05
CA VAL A 89 49.30 24.13 -12.65
C VAL A 89 49.14 24.52 -11.18
N GLN A 90 50.15 24.28 -10.33
CA GLN A 90 50.02 24.47 -8.88
C GLN A 90 49.79 25.93 -8.43
N GLY A 91 50.18 26.90 -9.25
CA GLY A 91 49.95 28.32 -8.99
C GLY A 91 49.70 29.10 -10.27
N ILE A 92 48.77 30.05 -10.20
CA ILE A 92 48.41 30.96 -11.30
C ILE A 92 48.31 32.40 -10.78
N TYR A 93 48.42 33.36 -11.69
CA TYR A 93 48.21 34.77 -11.42
C TYR A 93 46.94 35.23 -12.14
N SER A 94 46.03 35.89 -11.40
CA SER A 94 44.83 36.51 -11.97
C SER A 94 44.75 37.93 -11.45
N SER A 95 44.65 38.90 -12.37
CA SER A 95 44.64 40.35 -12.03
C SER A 95 45.82 40.79 -11.15
N GLY A 96 47.00 40.17 -11.32
CA GLY A 96 48.21 40.47 -10.54
C GLY A 96 48.29 39.81 -9.15
N GLU A 97 47.25 39.10 -8.71
CA GLU A 97 47.24 38.38 -7.42
C GLU A 97 47.64 36.90 -7.61
N PRO A 98 48.43 36.30 -6.70
CA PRO A 98 48.76 34.87 -6.75
C PRO A 98 47.65 33.98 -6.16
N TRP A 99 47.35 32.88 -6.85
CA TRP A 99 46.35 31.89 -6.47
C TRP A 99 46.95 30.47 -6.42
N SER A 100 46.62 29.70 -5.39
CA SER A 100 47.08 28.31 -5.22
C SER A 100 46.00 27.31 -5.59
N PHE A 101 46.40 26.23 -6.28
CA PHE A 101 45.53 25.11 -6.60
C PHE A 101 44.97 24.45 -5.33
N VAL A 102 43.69 24.10 -5.35
CA VAL A 102 42.99 23.41 -4.25
C VAL A 102 42.62 22.00 -4.68
N ASP A 103 41.79 21.89 -5.72
CA ASP A 103 41.24 20.61 -6.18
C ASP A 103 40.74 20.76 -7.63
N GLN A 104 40.44 19.65 -8.31
CA GLN A 104 39.86 19.65 -9.65
C GLN A 104 38.84 18.54 -9.83
N VAL A 105 37.85 18.79 -10.68
CA VAL A 105 36.87 17.79 -11.11
C VAL A 105 37.07 17.50 -12.60
N HIS A 106 37.20 16.21 -12.92
CA HIS A 106 37.25 15.72 -14.31
C HIS A 106 35.85 15.79 -14.93
N THR A 107 35.75 16.33 -16.14
CA THR A 107 34.48 16.41 -16.89
C THR A 107 34.59 15.76 -18.26
N CYS A 108 33.48 15.67 -19.01
CA CYS A 108 33.45 15.07 -20.34
C CYS A 108 34.43 15.76 -21.32
N ASP A 109 34.96 15.01 -22.29
CA ASP A 109 35.85 15.51 -23.36
C ASP A 109 37.19 16.12 -22.89
N ASN A 110 37.83 15.55 -21.87
CA ASN A 110 39.18 15.95 -21.40
C ASN A 110 39.25 17.39 -20.84
N ILE A 111 38.09 17.98 -20.50
CA ILE A 111 37.96 19.28 -19.85
C ILE A 111 37.96 19.07 -18.33
N TYR A 112 38.72 19.88 -17.60
CA TYR A 112 38.78 19.89 -16.15
C TYR A 112 38.32 21.23 -15.60
N VAL A 113 37.62 21.21 -14.47
CA VAL A 113 37.33 22.41 -13.67
C VAL A 113 38.24 22.40 -12.46
N ALA A 114 39.23 23.29 -12.45
CA ALA A 114 40.15 23.46 -11.34
C ALA A 114 39.69 24.61 -10.43
N LEU A 115 39.78 24.37 -9.12
CA LEU A 115 39.52 25.33 -8.07
C LEU A 115 40.84 25.88 -7.53
N TYR A 116 40.93 27.21 -7.46
CA TYR A 116 42.05 27.92 -6.87
C TYR A 116 41.58 28.83 -5.73
N HIS A 117 42.45 29.06 -4.76
CA HIS A 117 42.21 29.95 -3.63
C HIS A 117 43.24 31.08 -3.57
N GLN A 118 42.85 32.24 -3.06
CA GLN A 118 43.74 33.40 -2.96
C GLN A 118 44.80 33.17 -1.87
N GLN A 119 46.08 33.36 -2.19
CA GLN A 119 47.14 33.21 -1.19
C GLN A 119 47.06 34.34 -0.14
N GLY A 120 46.92 33.98 1.13
CA GLY A 120 46.90 34.94 2.27
C GLY A 120 45.59 35.00 3.06
N SER A 121 44.50 34.39 2.58
CA SER A 121 43.26 34.23 3.37
C SER A 121 43.22 32.89 4.10
N PHE A 122 43.72 32.84 5.33
CA PHE A 122 43.51 31.68 6.22
C PHE A 122 42.10 31.72 6.82
N GLY A 123 41.14 31.11 6.12
CA GLY A 123 39.83 30.75 6.67
C GLY A 123 39.74 29.24 6.82
N SER A 124 39.28 28.74 7.98
CA SER A 124 39.05 27.32 8.20
C SER A 124 38.10 26.77 7.13
N HIS A 125 38.48 25.67 6.48
CA HIS A 125 37.54 24.83 5.71
C HIS A 125 36.58 24.16 6.69
N ALA A 126 35.68 24.95 7.27
CA ALA A 126 34.50 24.42 7.95
C ALA A 126 33.62 23.80 6.87
N ASP A 127 33.23 22.55 7.06
CA ASP A 127 32.35 21.78 6.20
C ASP A 127 30.96 22.46 6.21
N VAL A 128 30.76 23.42 5.30
CA VAL A 128 29.50 24.17 5.20
C VAL A 128 28.51 23.27 4.47
N GLY A 129 27.42 22.90 5.13
CA GLY A 129 26.43 21.95 4.62
C GLY A 129 26.01 22.22 3.17
N LYS A 130 25.98 21.16 2.35
CA LYS A 130 25.55 21.20 0.96
C LYS A 130 24.03 21.36 0.87
N VAL A 131 23.58 22.20 -0.05
CA VAL A 131 22.17 22.35 -0.45
C VAL A 131 21.90 21.40 -1.61
N PHE A 132 20.98 20.47 -1.39
CA PHE A 132 20.59 19.45 -2.35
C PHE A 132 19.41 19.95 -3.18
N LEU A 133 19.56 20.02 -4.50
CA LEU A 133 18.51 20.40 -5.43
C LEU A 133 18.05 19.16 -6.23
N PRO A 134 16.75 18.81 -6.22
CA PRO A 134 16.26 17.68 -7.00
C PRO A 134 16.34 17.94 -8.51
N THR A 135 16.52 16.90 -9.34
CA THR A 135 16.54 17.05 -10.82
C THR A 135 15.24 17.59 -11.41
N ASN A 136 14.11 17.34 -10.74
CA ASN A 136 12.77 17.73 -11.22
C ASN A 136 12.38 19.18 -10.86
N VAL A 137 13.32 20.02 -10.39
CA VAL A 137 13.03 21.44 -10.13
C VAL A 137 12.79 22.15 -11.47
N LYS A 138 11.60 22.74 -11.62
CA LYS A 138 11.23 23.55 -12.78
C LYS A 138 11.40 25.04 -12.48
N GLY A 139 12.09 25.74 -13.37
CA GLY A 139 12.23 27.21 -13.30
C GLY A 139 13.25 27.68 -12.27
N LEU A 140 14.31 26.90 -12.03
CA LEU A 140 15.39 27.31 -11.14
C LEU A 140 16.20 28.45 -11.80
N PRO A 141 16.29 29.66 -11.20
CA PRO A 141 17.03 30.76 -11.79
C PRO A 141 18.53 30.49 -11.71
N VAL A 142 19.18 30.46 -12.87
CA VAL A 142 20.62 30.18 -12.99
C VAL A 142 21.34 31.30 -13.73
N LEU A 143 22.60 31.52 -13.37
CA LEU A 143 23.56 32.32 -14.11
C LEU A 143 24.48 31.38 -14.88
N VAL A 144 24.67 31.64 -16.16
CA VAL A 144 25.46 30.79 -17.06
C VAL A 144 26.64 31.59 -17.58
N VAL A 145 27.84 31.04 -17.46
CA VAL A 145 29.07 31.54 -18.05
C VAL A 145 29.50 30.58 -19.16
N GLU A 146 29.26 30.98 -20.40
CA GLU A 146 29.56 30.21 -21.61
C GLU A 146 30.98 30.50 -22.09
N PHE A 147 31.84 29.48 -22.12
CA PHE A 147 33.20 29.60 -22.62
C PHE A 147 33.24 29.34 -24.13
N ARG A 148 33.75 30.31 -24.88
CA ARG A 148 33.93 30.21 -26.34
C ARG A 148 35.41 30.21 -26.69
N ASN A 149 35.80 29.36 -27.63
CA ASN A 149 37.19 29.26 -28.07
C ASN A 149 37.68 30.61 -28.60
N GLN A 150 38.70 31.18 -27.94
CA GLN A 150 39.38 32.41 -28.35
C GLN A 150 38.50 33.68 -28.37
N GLU A 151 37.38 33.69 -27.65
CA GLU A 151 36.51 34.87 -27.46
C GLU A 151 36.25 35.14 -25.97
N GLU A 152 35.79 36.36 -25.63
CA GLU A 152 35.35 36.69 -24.28
C GLU A 152 34.16 35.78 -23.86
N PRO A 153 34.15 35.24 -22.63
CA PRO A 153 33.04 34.43 -22.14
C PRO A 153 31.74 35.24 -22.12
N LEU A 154 30.65 34.59 -22.52
CA LEU A 154 29.33 35.21 -22.45
C LEU A 154 28.66 34.85 -21.13
N VAL A 155 28.11 35.86 -20.46
CA VAL A 155 27.41 35.70 -19.19
C VAL A 155 25.95 36.07 -19.36
N PHE A 156 25.03 35.20 -18.97
CA PHE A 156 23.60 35.50 -19.06
C PHE A 156 22.79 34.76 -17.99
N LEU A 157 21.58 35.25 -17.75
CA LEU A 157 20.61 34.60 -16.87
C LEU A 157 19.77 33.60 -17.66
N GLY A 158 19.52 32.44 -17.06
CA GLY A 158 18.69 31.38 -17.62
C GLY A 158 17.80 30.73 -16.55
N GLU A 159 16.99 29.77 -16.99
CA GLU A 159 16.15 28.94 -16.14
C GLU A 159 16.53 27.47 -16.35
N TYR A 160 16.88 26.76 -15.28
CA TYR A 160 17.08 25.32 -15.31
C TYR A 160 15.75 24.60 -15.09
N ALA A 161 15.44 23.63 -15.97
CA ALA A 161 14.29 22.74 -15.85
C ALA A 161 14.54 21.42 -16.58
N ASP A 162 14.20 20.30 -15.93
CA ASP A 162 14.23 18.95 -16.52
C ASP A 162 15.59 18.60 -17.18
N GLY A 163 16.71 18.93 -16.52
CA GLY A 163 18.08 18.67 -17.01
C GLY A 163 18.63 19.68 -18.01
N LYS A 164 17.79 20.60 -18.50
CA LYS A 164 18.13 21.59 -19.53
C LYS A 164 18.16 22.99 -18.98
N ILE A 165 18.93 23.86 -19.64
CA ILE A 165 18.95 25.29 -19.35
C ILE A 165 18.29 26.03 -20.50
N PHE A 166 17.27 26.81 -20.17
CA PHE A 166 16.51 27.63 -21.09
C PHE A 166 16.90 29.08 -20.92
N ASN A 167 17.13 29.77 -22.03
CA ASN A 167 17.24 31.22 -22.07
C ASN A 167 16.24 31.74 -23.13
N LYS A 168 15.47 32.78 -22.76
CA LYS A 168 14.47 33.40 -23.65
C LYS A 168 15.12 34.18 -24.81
N ASP A 169 16.37 34.60 -24.64
CA ASP A 169 17.07 35.50 -25.56
C ASP A 169 18.19 34.83 -26.39
N SER A 170 18.61 33.60 -26.06
CA SER A 170 19.68 32.89 -26.77
C SER A 170 19.63 31.36 -26.62
N THR A 171 20.21 30.66 -27.59
CA THR A 171 20.58 29.25 -27.47
C THR A 171 22.00 29.13 -26.92
N ILE A 172 22.21 28.18 -26.00
CA ILE A 172 23.51 27.95 -25.34
C ILE A 172 24.38 27.06 -26.23
N PHE A 173 25.63 27.45 -26.45
CA PHE A 173 26.57 26.70 -27.27
C PHE A 173 27.86 26.37 -26.51
N GLY A 174 28.32 25.12 -26.63
CA GLY A 174 29.55 24.66 -25.98
C GLY A 174 29.39 24.28 -24.51
N THR A 175 30.45 24.51 -23.74
CA THR A 175 30.57 24.13 -22.33
C THR A 175 30.43 25.38 -21.46
N SER A 176 29.48 25.34 -20.51
CA SER A 176 29.15 26.49 -19.68
C SER A 176 29.23 26.18 -18.20
N LEU A 177 29.81 27.08 -17.41
CA LEU A 177 29.78 27.00 -15.96
C LEU A 177 28.48 27.62 -15.44
N VAL A 178 27.78 26.91 -14.56
CA VAL A 178 26.43 27.26 -14.12
C VAL A 178 26.43 27.55 -12.63
N PHE A 179 25.79 28.64 -12.25
CA PHE A 179 25.61 29.07 -10.88
C PHE A 179 24.12 29.20 -10.56
N TRP A 180 23.71 28.67 -9.42
CA TRP A 180 22.37 28.87 -8.90
C TRP A 180 22.28 30.20 -8.15
N LYS A 181 21.25 30.99 -8.44
CA LYS A 181 20.95 32.24 -7.73
C LYS A 181 20.11 31.93 -6.48
N SER A 182 20.73 31.98 -5.31
CA SER A 182 20.04 31.84 -4.02
C SER A 182 20.07 33.18 -3.28
N GLY A 183 18.97 33.93 -3.37
CA GLY A 183 18.90 35.30 -2.82
C GLY A 183 19.90 36.25 -3.48
N ASN A 184 20.83 36.78 -2.68
CA ASN A 184 21.92 37.65 -3.12
C ASN A 184 23.26 36.90 -3.28
N GLU A 185 23.26 35.57 -3.37
CA GLU A 185 24.50 34.79 -3.61
C GLU A 185 24.37 33.94 -4.88
N TYR A 186 25.51 33.75 -5.57
CA TYR A 186 25.63 32.82 -6.70
C TYR A 186 26.45 31.61 -6.26
N LEU A 187 25.80 30.46 -6.19
CA LEU A 187 26.42 29.21 -5.76
C LEU A 187 26.81 28.37 -7.00
N PRO A 188 28.06 27.89 -7.11
CA PRO A 188 28.47 27.03 -8.22
C PRO A 188 27.66 25.74 -8.18
N LEU A 189 27.02 25.42 -9.30
CA LEU A 189 26.04 24.35 -9.42
C LEU A 189 26.58 23.18 -10.24
N GLY A 190 27.26 23.48 -11.35
CA GLY A 190 27.77 22.47 -12.25
C GLY A 190 28.28 23.02 -13.58
N LEU A 191 28.73 22.10 -14.43
CA LEU A 191 29.16 22.34 -15.79
C LEU A 191 28.10 21.78 -16.75
N TYR A 192 27.54 22.64 -17.61
CA TYR A 192 26.53 22.28 -18.58
C TYR A 192 27.17 22.00 -19.94
N ASP A 193 26.94 20.80 -20.48
CA ASP A 193 27.30 20.45 -21.84
C ASP A 193 26.07 20.60 -22.75
N SER A 194 26.09 21.60 -23.62
CA SER A 194 25.02 21.84 -24.59
C SER A 194 24.83 20.72 -25.63
N ARG A 195 25.86 19.91 -25.91
CA ARG A 195 25.74 18.78 -26.87
C ARG A 195 25.01 17.60 -26.27
N GLN A 196 25.23 17.33 -24.99
CA GLN A 196 24.57 16.25 -24.25
C GLN A 196 23.29 16.73 -23.56
N GLU A 197 23.02 18.04 -23.58
CA GLU A 197 21.93 18.70 -22.84
C GLU A 197 21.89 18.26 -21.38
N LYS A 198 23.06 18.12 -20.75
CA LYS A 198 23.23 17.59 -19.40
C LYS A 198 24.06 18.53 -18.55
N LEU A 199 23.59 18.76 -17.32
CA LEU A 199 24.35 19.44 -16.27
C LEU A 199 25.10 18.41 -15.43
N ILE A 200 26.40 18.60 -15.27
CA ILE A 200 27.28 17.77 -14.45
C ILE A 200 27.58 18.55 -13.16
N SER A 201 27.27 18.00 -11.99
CA SER A 201 27.52 18.68 -10.72
C SER A 201 29.02 18.86 -10.44
N LEU A 202 29.39 20.01 -9.87
CA LEU A 202 30.74 20.23 -9.35
C LEU A 202 30.80 19.74 -7.91
N ASP A 203 31.56 18.67 -7.65
CA ASP A 203 31.84 18.19 -6.30
C ASP A 203 33.22 18.68 -5.85
N LEU A 204 33.32 19.97 -5.51
CA LEU A 204 34.55 20.62 -5.05
C LEU A 204 34.42 21.04 -3.57
N PRO A 205 35.52 21.21 -2.82
CA PRO A 205 35.47 21.52 -1.39
C PRO A 205 34.68 22.79 -1.01
N THR A 206 34.47 23.72 -1.95
CA THR A 206 33.74 24.99 -1.74
C THR A 206 32.37 25.03 -2.40
N THR A 207 31.94 23.97 -3.10
CA THR A 207 30.61 23.92 -3.76
C THR A 207 29.52 23.62 -2.75
N ARG A 208 28.65 24.61 -2.52
CA ARG A 208 27.52 24.53 -1.59
C ARG A 208 26.23 24.03 -2.21
N ALA A 209 26.14 23.85 -3.53
CA ALA A 209 24.93 23.43 -4.22
C ALA A 209 25.22 22.27 -5.17
N VAL A 210 24.42 21.21 -5.11
CA VAL A 210 24.56 20.04 -5.99
C VAL A 210 23.18 19.64 -6.53
N ILE A 211 23.10 19.42 -7.84
CA ILE A 211 21.93 18.84 -8.51
C ILE A 211 22.12 17.33 -8.58
N PHE A 212 21.14 16.58 -8.07
CA PHE A 212 21.20 15.13 -7.99
C PHE A 212 20.26 14.50 -9.00
N ASP A 213 20.77 13.58 -9.81
CA ASP A 213 19.95 12.73 -10.66
C ASP A 213 19.15 11.77 -9.76
N ASP A 214 17.83 11.66 -9.97
CA ASP A 214 17.01 10.60 -9.35
C ASP A 214 17.63 9.22 -9.67
N GLN A 215 18.38 9.12 -10.79
CA GLN A 215 19.14 7.93 -11.12
C GLN A 215 20.44 7.73 -10.34
N ASP A 216 21.05 8.74 -9.72
CA ASP A 216 22.24 8.54 -8.87
C ASP A 216 21.89 8.09 -7.44
N PHE A 217 20.60 8.19 -7.07
CA PHE A 217 20.00 7.38 -6.00
C PHE A 217 19.73 5.93 -6.45
N ILE A 218 19.68 5.67 -7.77
CA ILE A 218 19.36 4.35 -8.36
C ILE A 218 20.62 3.61 -8.86
N THR A 219 21.72 4.30 -9.16
CA THR A 219 23.02 3.65 -9.42
C THR A 219 23.76 3.38 -8.11
N SER A 220 23.42 4.06 -7.02
CA SER A 220 23.69 3.59 -5.64
C SER A 220 22.72 2.50 -5.18
N SER A 221 21.58 2.26 -5.86
CA SER A 221 20.62 1.21 -5.47
C SER A 221 21.03 -0.21 -5.89
N ASN A 222 22.13 -0.37 -6.62
CA ASN A 222 22.86 -1.65 -6.70
C ASN A 222 23.89 -1.83 -5.56
N SER A 223 23.96 -0.87 -4.62
CA SER A 223 24.86 -0.87 -3.46
C SER A 223 24.14 -0.67 -2.11
N SER A 224 22.81 -0.74 -2.08
CA SER A 224 22.04 -0.68 -0.84
C SER A 224 22.24 -1.99 -0.05
N ASN A 225 23.10 -1.93 0.95
CA ASN A 225 23.31 -3.03 1.89
C ASN A 225 22.04 -3.19 2.75
N HIS A 226 21.30 -4.27 2.54
CA HIS A 226 20.21 -4.66 3.45
C HIS A 226 20.74 -5.64 4.48
N TYR A 227 20.13 -5.64 5.66
CA TYR A 227 20.46 -6.56 6.75
C TYR A 227 19.21 -7.29 7.19
N VAL A 228 19.36 -8.56 7.57
CA VAL A 228 18.23 -9.39 7.98
C VAL A 228 18.36 -9.85 9.42
N LEU A 229 17.28 -9.70 10.18
CA LEU A 229 17.09 -10.34 11.47
C LEU A 229 15.97 -11.35 11.32
N PHE A 230 16.12 -12.57 11.82
CA PHE A 230 15.06 -13.56 11.73
C PHE A 230 14.99 -14.46 12.95
N ASN A 231 13.79 -14.97 13.21
CA ASN A 231 13.51 -16.05 14.14
C ASN A 231 12.38 -16.93 13.55
N GLN A 232 11.91 -17.91 14.32
CA GLN A 232 10.84 -18.83 13.93
C GLN A 232 9.45 -18.19 13.66
N TYR A 233 9.28 -16.89 13.93
CA TYR A 233 8.02 -16.16 13.77
C TYR A 233 8.08 -15.01 12.75
N MET A 234 9.25 -14.48 12.44
CA MET A 234 9.38 -13.36 11.50
C MET A 234 10.80 -13.19 10.97
N GLN A 235 10.89 -12.61 9.77
CA GLN A 235 12.11 -12.11 9.15
C GLN A 235 11.94 -10.61 8.90
N ILE A 236 12.84 -9.80 9.44
CA ILE A 236 12.88 -8.34 9.35
C ILE A 236 14.02 -7.96 8.41
N VAL A 237 13.73 -7.13 7.42
CA VAL A 237 14.68 -6.58 6.46
C VAL A 237 14.88 -5.10 6.76
N VAL A 238 16.11 -4.73 7.11
CA VAL A 238 16.50 -3.35 7.46
C VAL A 238 17.33 -2.75 6.34
N SER A 239 16.94 -1.58 5.86
CA SER A 239 17.70 -0.82 4.87
C SER A 239 18.77 0.03 5.55
N GLN A 240 20.02 -0.06 5.09
CA GLN A 240 21.10 0.80 5.59
C GLN A 240 20.91 2.28 5.19
N GLU A 241 20.22 2.54 4.09
CA GLU A 241 20.06 3.89 3.57
C GLU A 241 19.06 4.70 4.40
N SER A 242 17.91 4.13 4.73
CA SER A 242 16.90 4.81 5.55
C SER A 242 17.00 4.48 7.03
N GLY A 243 17.81 3.47 7.38
CA GLY A 243 17.89 2.94 8.74
C GLY A 243 16.53 2.45 9.25
N SER A 244 15.61 2.09 8.36
CA SER A 244 14.24 1.70 8.67
C SER A 244 13.94 0.31 8.11
N ILE A 245 12.79 -0.25 8.50
CA ILE A 245 12.40 -1.60 8.12
C ILE A 245 11.66 -1.55 6.78
N GLU A 246 12.25 -2.16 5.77
CA GLU A 246 11.67 -2.27 4.43
C GLU A 246 10.70 -3.46 4.34
N GLY A 247 11.03 -4.56 5.03
CA GLY A 247 10.27 -5.81 4.96
C GLY A 247 10.06 -6.44 6.32
N ILE A 248 8.83 -6.89 6.58
CA ILE A 248 8.51 -7.81 7.67
C ILE A 248 7.81 -9.01 7.03
N ASN A 249 8.48 -10.16 7.04
CA ASN A 249 8.02 -11.39 6.40
C ASN A 249 7.68 -12.42 7.47
N LEU A 250 6.46 -12.96 7.42
CA LEU A 250 5.97 -13.94 8.40
C LEU A 250 6.06 -15.34 7.77
N PRO A 251 6.84 -16.28 8.34
CA PRO A 251 6.97 -17.62 7.78
C PRO A 251 5.60 -18.33 7.79
N PHE A 252 5.37 -19.18 6.79
CA PHE A 252 4.19 -20.03 6.78
C PHE A 252 4.32 -21.20 7.76
N VAL A 253 3.21 -21.86 8.09
CA VAL A 253 3.23 -23.07 8.91
C VAL A 253 4.10 -24.14 8.22
N SER A 254 5.16 -24.58 8.90
CA SER A 254 6.09 -25.61 8.43
C SER A 254 6.48 -26.54 9.59
N THR A 255 7.19 -27.64 9.32
CA THR A 255 7.70 -28.52 10.39
C THR A 255 8.82 -27.88 11.22
N SER A 256 9.49 -26.85 10.69
CA SER A 256 10.58 -26.13 11.33
C SER A 256 10.14 -24.84 12.03
N ASP A 257 9.07 -24.20 11.55
CA ASP A 257 8.62 -22.89 12.02
C ASP A 257 7.37 -22.99 12.92
N LYS A 258 7.36 -22.24 14.02
CA LYS A 258 6.23 -22.19 14.96
C LYS A 258 5.13 -21.20 14.57
N SER A 259 5.21 -20.63 13.36
CA SER A 259 4.24 -19.68 12.86
C SER A 259 2.86 -20.31 12.67
N ILE A 260 1.80 -19.51 12.84
CA ILE A 260 0.40 -19.91 12.63
C ILE A 260 -0.17 -19.41 11.29
N VAL A 261 0.69 -18.85 10.42
CA VAL A 261 0.27 -18.23 9.17
C VAL A 261 0.13 -19.29 8.08
N ASN A 262 -1.10 -19.54 7.65
CA ASN A 262 -1.36 -20.45 6.52
C ASN A 262 -1.06 -19.77 5.17
N GLU A 263 -0.48 -20.55 4.26
CA GLU A 263 -0.30 -20.18 2.86
C GLU A 263 -1.64 -20.21 2.11
N ILE A 264 -1.95 -19.14 1.36
CA ILE A 264 -3.19 -19.04 0.58
C ILE A 264 -2.94 -19.19 -0.93
N GLY A 265 -4.02 -19.38 -1.70
CA GLY A 265 -3.94 -19.58 -3.15
C GLY A 265 -3.15 -18.51 -3.91
N PHE A 266 -3.24 -17.24 -3.48
CA PHE A 266 -2.46 -16.14 -4.08
C PHE A 266 -0.95 -16.30 -3.87
N ASP A 267 -0.52 -16.79 -2.71
CA ASP A 267 0.89 -17.02 -2.41
C ASP A 267 1.44 -18.14 -3.31
N ARG A 268 0.67 -19.22 -3.47
CA ARG A 268 1.00 -20.32 -4.38
C ARG A 268 1.03 -19.89 -5.83
N GLU A 269 0.08 -19.06 -6.27
CA GLU A 269 0.02 -18.55 -7.65
C GLU A 269 1.28 -17.73 -7.97
N LEU A 270 1.66 -16.80 -7.09
CA LEU A 270 2.88 -15.99 -7.23
C LEU A 270 4.15 -16.86 -7.23
N ALA A 271 4.24 -17.84 -6.32
CA ALA A 271 5.38 -18.75 -6.25
C ALA A 271 5.50 -19.63 -7.49
N SER A 272 4.38 -20.21 -7.96
CA SER A 272 4.34 -21.05 -9.16
C SER A 272 4.67 -20.30 -10.45
N GLY A 273 4.32 -19.01 -10.50
CA GLY A 273 4.65 -18.12 -11.61
C GLY A 273 6.09 -17.61 -11.61
N ASN A 274 6.92 -18.00 -10.64
CA ASN A 274 8.26 -17.44 -10.40
C ASN A 274 8.27 -15.90 -10.37
N SER A 275 7.20 -15.31 -9.83
CA SER A 275 7.08 -13.86 -9.72
C SER A 275 8.11 -13.34 -8.73
N PRO A 276 8.88 -12.28 -9.03
CA PRO A 276 9.80 -11.66 -8.06
C PRO A 276 9.16 -11.29 -6.71
N GLU A 277 7.86 -11.00 -6.70
CA GLU A 277 7.05 -10.76 -5.51
C GLU A 277 6.94 -11.97 -4.56
N ALA A 278 7.27 -13.18 -5.01
CA ALA A 278 7.33 -14.40 -4.20
C ALA A 278 8.70 -14.67 -3.57
N PHE A 279 9.73 -13.86 -3.89
CA PHE A 279 11.06 -14.04 -3.32
C PHE A 279 11.19 -13.35 -1.95
N PHE A 280 11.86 -14.03 -1.03
CA PHE A 280 12.12 -13.57 0.33
C PHE A 280 13.60 -13.77 0.70
N PRO A 281 14.28 -12.77 1.30
CA PRO A 281 13.79 -11.44 1.67
C PRO A 281 13.34 -10.56 0.48
N GLY A 282 13.72 -10.93 -0.75
CA GLY A 282 13.31 -10.24 -1.98
C GLY A 282 14.25 -9.10 -2.39
N VAL A 283 15.25 -8.81 -1.55
CA VAL A 283 16.36 -7.90 -1.78
C VAL A 283 17.65 -8.58 -1.35
N ILE A 284 18.80 -8.13 -1.85
CA ILE A 284 20.09 -8.71 -1.47
C ILE A 284 20.44 -8.26 -0.05
N SER A 285 20.44 -9.20 0.89
CA SER A 285 20.63 -8.94 2.31
C SER A 285 21.83 -9.68 2.88
N LYS A 286 22.47 -9.08 3.88
CA LYS A 286 23.59 -9.67 4.64
C LYS A 286 23.12 -10.25 5.96
N LEU A 287 23.79 -11.32 6.39
CA LEU A 287 23.69 -11.96 7.69
C LEU A 287 24.77 -11.44 8.66
N PRO A 288 24.65 -11.71 9.97
CA PRO A 288 25.62 -11.22 10.97
C PRO A 288 27.05 -11.73 10.75
N ASP A 289 27.22 -12.87 10.09
CA ASP A 289 28.52 -13.44 9.71
C ASP A 289 29.10 -12.81 8.43
N GLY A 290 28.41 -11.84 7.83
CA GLY A 290 28.78 -11.17 6.59
C GLY A 290 28.42 -11.94 5.32
N SER A 291 27.87 -13.15 5.43
CA SER A 291 27.38 -13.90 4.28
C SER A 291 26.09 -13.30 3.72
N GLN A 292 25.80 -13.57 2.45
CA GLN A 292 24.55 -13.13 1.83
C GLN A 292 23.42 -14.13 2.12
N GLU A 293 22.27 -13.62 2.54
CA GLU A 293 21.07 -14.41 2.70
C GLU A 293 20.56 -14.88 1.34
N LYS A 294 20.28 -16.18 1.21
CA LYS A 294 19.78 -16.75 -0.04
C LYS A 294 18.30 -16.45 -0.18
N ASN A 295 17.90 -15.88 -1.32
CA ASN A 295 16.49 -15.69 -1.61
C ASN A 295 15.78 -17.05 -1.77
N SER A 296 14.73 -17.27 -0.97
CA SER A 296 13.80 -18.40 -1.11
C SER A 296 12.54 -17.98 -1.84
N ILE A 297 12.02 -18.83 -2.73
CA ILE A 297 10.71 -18.64 -3.37
C ILE A 297 9.62 -19.16 -2.44
N GLY A 298 8.65 -18.33 -2.10
CA GLY A 298 7.56 -18.67 -1.19
C GLY A 298 8.02 -18.79 0.26
N GLY A 299 7.25 -19.51 1.07
CA GLY A 299 7.58 -19.76 2.49
C GLY A 299 7.23 -18.61 3.45
N TYR A 300 6.92 -17.42 2.94
CA TYR A 300 6.57 -16.27 3.76
C TYR A 300 5.38 -15.47 3.24
N TYR A 301 4.72 -14.80 4.17
CA TYR A 301 3.77 -13.72 3.94
C TYR A 301 4.43 -12.36 4.17
N PRO A 302 4.44 -11.43 3.20
CA PRO A 302 4.93 -10.07 3.42
C PRO A 302 3.87 -9.26 4.17
N LEU A 303 4.14 -8.90 5.42
CA LEU A 303 3.26 -8.07 6.22
C LEU A 303 3.28 -6.61 5.75
N LEU A 304 4.45 -6.12 5.34
CA LEU A 304 4.62 -4.80 4.76
C LEU A 304 4.48 -4.84 3.23
N ARG A 305 3.89 -3.79 2.68
CA ARG A 305 3.82 -3.59 1.23
C ARG A 305 5.22 -3.23 0.72
N ARG A 306 5.74 -4.04 -0.19
CA ARG A 306 7.07 -3.87 -0.83
C ARG A 306 6.99 -3.20 -2.21
N GLY A 307 5.77 -2.93 -2.70
CA GLY A 307 5.57 -2.51 -4.08
C GLY A 307 5.67 -3.69 -5.06
N LEU A 308 5.98 -3.39 -6.33
CA LEU A 308 6.27 -4.41 -7.34
C LEU A 308 7.78 -4.51 -7.54
N LEU A 309 8.37 -5.65 -7.13
CA LEU A 309 9.82 -5.86 -7.18
C LEU A 309 10.37 -5.88 -8.62
N ASN A 310 9.51 -6.12 -9.61
CA ASN A 310 9.85 -6.07 -11.04
C ASN A 310 10.04 -4.66 -11.61
N ASP A 311 9.50 -3.64 -10.95
CA ASP A 311 9.43 -2.28 -11.48
C ASP A 311 9.99 -1.30 -10.43
N PRO A 312 11.23 -0.82 -10.60
CA PRO A 312 11.89 0.04 -9.62
C PRO A 312 11.08 1.31 -9.28
N LYS A 313 10.28 1.82 -10.21
CA LYS A 313 9.42 3.00 -10.00
C LYS A 313 8.22 2.72 -9.11
N LYS A 314 7.95 1.45 -8.83
CA LYS A 314 6.81 0.97 -8.04
C LYS A 314 7.24 0.20 -6.81
N LEU A 315 8.53 0.24 -6.45
CA LEU A 315 8.99 -0.14 -5.13
C LEU A 315 8.42 0.81 -4.09
N THR A 316 8.28 0.35 -2.86
CA THR A 316 7.89 1.23 -1.76
C THR A 316 9.00 2.25 -1.52
N PRO A 317 8.74 3.56 -1.64
CA PRO A 317 9.72 4.58 -1.30
C PRO A 317 10.16 4.50 0.17
N MET A 318 11.41 4.86 0.44
CA MET A 318 12.01 4.84 1.79
C MET A 318 11.24 5.64 2.84
N GLU A 319 10.54 6.71 2.43
CA GLU A 319 9.67 7.52 3.28
C GLU A 319 8.54 6.72 3.92
N TYR A 320 8.08 5.63 3.29
CA TYR A 320 7.02 4.75 3.77
C TYR A 320 7.51 3.42 4.34
N HIS A 321 8.83 3.26 4.51
CA HIS A 321 9.38 2.13 5.26
C HIS A 321 8.92 2.19 6.72
N ALA A 322 8.75 1.03 7.34
CA ALA A 322 8.27 0.94 8.71
C ALA A 322 9.32 1.42 9.72
N LEU A 323 8.86 2.07 10.79
CA LEU A 323 9.71 2.65 11.84
C LEU A 323 10.73 3.65 11.27
N ASN A 324 10.32 4.36 10.23
CA ASN A 324 11.05 5.53 9.77
C ASN A 324 10.71 6.71 10.69
N VAL A 325 11.67 7.61 10.86
CA VAL A 325 11.49 8.85 11.63
C VAL A 325 11.39 9.97 10.60
N VAL A 326 10.19 10.53 10.50
CA VAL A 326 9.82 11.50 9.48
C VAL A 326 9.49 12.84 10.09
N SER A 327 9.73 13.90 9.33
CA SER A 327 9.45 15.28 9.71
C SER A 327 8.79 16.05 8.55
N GLY A 328 8.48 17.32 8.79
CA GLY A 328 7.96 18.23 7.78
C GLY A 328 6.43 18.21 7.65
N ARG A 329 5.91 19.09 6.79
CA ARG A 329 4.46 19.35 6.68
C ARG A 329 3.67 18.14 6.18
N GLU A 330 4.26 17.34 5.31
CA GLU A 330 3.64 16.15 4.72
C GLU A 330 3.95 14.86 5.48
N LEU A 331 4.88 14.93 6.46
CA LEU A 331 5.36 13.78 7.23
C LEU A 331 5.85 12.62 6.35
N ALA A 332 6.53 12.97 5.25
CA ALA A 332 7.12 12.05 4.30
C ALA A 332 8.63 12.28 4.15
N THR A 333 9.23 13.26 4.83
CA THR A 333 10.67 13.52 4.72
C THR A 333 11.43 12.77 5.83
N PRO A 334 12.30 11.79 5.51
CA PRO A 334 13.13 11.14 6.51
C PRO A 334 14.04 12.16 7.22
N LEU A 335 14.19 12.03 8.54
CA LEU A 335 15.03 12.94 9.33
C LEU A 335 16.51 12.85 8.95
N ALA A 336 16.98 11.64 8.65
CA ALA A 336 18.36 11.36 8.30
C ALA A 336 18.44 10.24 7.27
N LEU A 337 19.46 10.33 6.41
CA LEU A 337 19.77 9.37 5.35
C LEU A 337 21.20 8.86 5.52
N GLY A 338 21.40 7.60 5.12
CA GLY A 338 22.64 6.86 5.30
C GLY A 338 22.88 6.51 6.77
N TYR A 339 23.03 5.22 7.06
CA TYR A 339 23.35 4.75 8.41
C TYR A 339 24.62 3.90 8.40
N ARG A 340 25.41 4.00 9.45
CA ARG A 340 26.49 3.08 9.78
C ARG A 340 25.99 2.04 10.78
N ILE A 341 26.43 0.80 10.61
CA ILE A 341 26.13 -0.29 11.55
C ILE A 341 27.16 -0.24 12.68
N LEU A 342 26.69 -0.03 13.91
CA LEU A 342 27.53 -0.02 15.10
C LEU A 342 27.70 -1.43 15.69
N SER A 343 26.61 -2.20 15.71
CA SER A 343 26.64 -3.61 16.10
C SER A 343 25.59 -4.40 15.33
N TYR A 344 25.92 -5.64 14.99
CA TYR A 344 25.00 -6.55 14.32
C TYR A 344 25.25 -7.97 14.79
N THR A 345 24.20 -8.60 15.28
CA THR A 345 24.16 -9.94 15.86
C THR A 345 22.92 -10.67 15.35
N SER A 346 22.74 -11.94 15.71
CA SER A 346 21.59 -12.74 15.27
C SER A 346 20.22 -12.17 15.69
N ASN A 347 20.15 -11.43 16.80
CA ASN A 347 18.90 -10.88 17.33
C ASN A 347 18.89 -9.36 17.43
N LEU A 348 19.97 -8.66 17.12
CA LEU A 348 20.06 -7.21 17.30
C LEU A 348 20.84 -6.56 16.17
N ILE A 349 20.33 -5.42 15.70
CA ILE A 349 21.04 -4.50 14.82
C ILE A 349 20.97 -3.09 15.40
N HIS A 350 22.12 -2.43 15.48
CA HIS A 350 22.27 -1.06 15.95
C HIS A 350 22.84 -0.19 14.83
N LEU A 351 22.09 0.84 14.48
CA LEU A 351 22.38 1.78 13.40
C LEU A 351 22.54 3.19 13.96
N GLU A 352 23.43 3.96 13.35
CA GLU A 352 23.58 5.39 13.61
C GLU A 352 23.61 6.15 12.28
N SER A 353 22.89 7.26 12.19
CA SER A 353 22.89 8.09 10.99
C SER A 353 24.26 8.71 10.72
N LEU A 354 24.60 8.94 9.45
CA LEU A 354 25.89 9.52 9.09
C LEU A 354 26.09 10.94 9.66
N ASP A 355 25.00 11.69 9.85
CA ASP A 355 25.01 13.01 10.49
C ASP A 355 25.02 12.95 12.03
N GLY A 356 24.98 11.75 12.62
CA GLY A 356 24.97 11.53 14.07
C GLY A 356 23.71 12.00 14.79
N SER A 357 22.67 12.40 14.06
CA SER A 357 21.43 12.93 14.65
C SER A 357 20.52 11.87 15.26
N LEU A 358 20.61 10.64 14.76
CA LEU A 358 19.68 9.57 15.08
C LEU A 358 20.40 8.24 15.25
N GLN A 359 20.10 7.54 16.33
CA GLN A 359 20.45 6.12 16.49
C GLN A 359 19.19 5.27 16.56
N LYS A 360 19.24 4.09 15.95
CA LYS A 360 18.14 3.13 15.92
C LYS A 360 18.64 1.75 16.29
N VAL A 361 17.94 1.08 17.19
CA VAL A 361 18.21 -0.31 17.55
C VAL A 361 16.97 -1.13 17.27
N TYR A 362 17.09 -2.23 16.55
CA TYR A 362 16.05 -3.25 16.43
C TYR A 362 16.51 -4.52 17.11
N LYS A 363 15.72 -5.03 18.05
CA LYS A 363 16.04 -6.20 18.88
C LYS A 363 14.90 -7.22 18.85
N LEU A 364 15.21 -8.44 18.43
CA LEU A 364 14.34 -9.60 18.57
C LEU A 364 14.43 -10.16 20.02
N PRO A 365 13.32 -10.68 20.57
CA PRO A 365 13.31 -11.26 21.91
C PRO A 365 14.20 -12.52 21.99
N GLU A 366 14.84 -12.72 23.14
CA GLU A 366 15.67 -13.90 23.40
C GLU A 366 14.85 -15.19 23.45
N ASN A 367 13.60 -15.11 23.95
CA ASN A 367 12.63 -16.20 23.91
C ASN A 367 11.44 -15.84 22.99
N PRO A 368 11.51 -16.16 21.69
CA PRO A 368 10.45 -15.81 20.75
C PRO A 368 9.10 -16.48 21.05
N GLU A 369 9.06 -17.58 21.83
CA GLU A 369 7.81 -18.29 22.15
C GLU A 369 6.95 -17.54 23.16
N GLU A 370 7.58 -16.77 24.05
CA GLU A 370 6.90 -15.93 25.03
C GLU A 370 6.43 -14.60 24.41
N LYS A 371 7.13 -14.13 23.37
CA LYS A 371 6.85 -12.89 22.63
C LYS A 371 6.79 -13.15 21.11
N PRO A 372 5.81 -13.94 20.63
CA PRO A 372 5.71 -14.29 19.22
C PRO A 372 5.35 -13.06 18.37
N TYR A 373 6.02 -12.91 17.21
CA TYR A 373 5.83 -11.78 16.28
C TYR A 373 6.13 -10.39 16.86
N VAL A 374 6.94 -10.32 17.91
CA VAL A 374 7.30 -9.08 18.59
C VAL A 374 8.77 -8.77 18.40
N PHE A 375 9.09 -7.48 18.30
CA PHE A 375 10.44 -6.97 18.40
C PHE A 375 10.42 -5.59 19.09
N GLU A 376 11.55 -5.24 19.68
CA GLU A 376 11.75 -3.96 20.36
C GLU A 376 12.50 -3.02 19.41
N THR A 377 12.10 -1.75 19.41
CA THR A 377 12.81 -0.69 18.71
C THR A 377 13.17 0.42 19.69
N VAL A 378 14.40 0.90 19.60
CA VAL A 378 14.89 2.05 20.36
C VAL A 378 15.30 3.12 19.37
N VAL A 379 14.80 4.34 19.57
CA VAL A 379 15.13 5.51 18.75
C VAL A 379 15.74 6.57 19.67
N THR A 380 17.01 6.90 19.44
CA THR A 380 17.72 7.91 20.23
C THR A 380 17.97 9.15 19.38
N LEU A 381 17.44 10.29 19.84
CA LEU A 381 17.65 11.61 19.25
C LEU A 381 18.80 12.32 19.97
N THR A 382 19.78 12.80 19.21
CA THR A 382 20.93 13.55 19.77
C THR A 382 20.74 15.06 19.72
N LYS A 383 19.87 15.55 18.83
CA LYS A 383 19.55 16.98 18.64
C LYS A 383 18.05 17.25 18.77
N GLU A 384 17.70 18.48 19.15
CA GLU A 384 16.30 18.92 19.22
C GLU A 384 15.73 19.15 17.82
N VAL A 385 14.58 18.55 17.52
CA VAL A 385 13.91 18.67 16.22
C VAL A 385 12.40 18.75 16.41
N GLU A 386 11.76 19.67 15.70
CA GLU A 386 10.31 19.84 15.76
C GLU A 386 9.56 18.88 14.83
N ASP A 387 8.30 18.59 15.19
CA ASP A 387 7.35 17.82 14.38
C ASP A 387 7.90 16.47 13.88
N LEU A 388 8.51 15.71 14.79
CA LEU A 388 8.97 14.35 14.52
C LEU A 388 7.89 13.30 14.74
N TRP A 389 7.84 12.32 13.84
CA TRP A 389 6.90 11.20 13.92
C TRP A 389 7.60 9.89 13.56
N ILE A 390 7.17 8.80 14.19
CA ILE A 390 7.57 7.45 13.82
C ILE A 390 6.45 6.76 13.06
N THR A 391 6.81 6.08 11.98
CA THR A 391 5.86 5.46 11.04
C THR A 391 5.60 3.99 11.36
N SER A 392 4.40 3.47 11.06
CA SER A 392 4.11 2.02 11.13
C SER A 392 4.56 1.24 9.90
N GLY A 393 4.87 1.92 8.80
CA GLY A 393 4.88 1.34 7.46
C GLY A 393 3.47 1.08 6.93
N ILE A 394 3.41 0.59 5.70
CA ILE A 394 2.16 0.27 4.99
C ILE A 394 1.93 -1.24 5.05
N PRO A 395 0.89 -1.73 5.75
CA PRO A 395 0.54 -3.15 5.70
C PRO A 395 0.09 -3.58 4.30
N GLU A 396 0.42 -4.82 3.92
CA GLU A 396 -0.01 -5.42 2.66
C GLU A 396 -1.54 -5.67 2.66
N VAL A 397 -2.13 -5.75 1.48
CA VAL A 397 -3.58 -5.95 1.30
C VAL A 397 -3.96 -7.40 1.52
N GLU A 398 -5.01 -7.60 2.34
CA GLU A 398 -5.73 -8.86 2.43
C GLU A 398 -7.10 -8.75 1.77
N ILE A 399 -7.44 -9.70 0.90
CA ILE A 399 -8.75 -9.78 0.27
C ILE A 399 -9.70 -10.57 1.17
N MET A 400 -10.80 -9.94 1.55
CA MET A 400 -11.86 -10.53 2.34
C MET A 400 -13.17 -10.42 1.56
N SER A 401 -13.61 -11.51 0.90
CA SER A 401 -14.82 -11.50 0.07
C SER A 401 -14.76 -10.45 -1.05
N ASN A 402 -13.67 -10.44 -1.82
CA ASN A 402 -13.41 -9.48 -2.91
C ASN A 402 -13.31 -8.00 -2.49
N ALA A 403 -13.12 -7.71 -1.20
CA ALA A 403 -12.89 -6.37 -0.68
C ALA A 403 -11.69 -6.31 0.27
N SER A 404 -10.93 -5.22 0.22
CA SER A 404 -9.91 -4.88 1.22
C SER A 404 -10.54 -4.00 2.30
N VAL A 405 -10.22 -4.23 3.57
CA VAL A 405 -10.78 -3.44 4.68
C VAL A 405 -9.69 -3.06 5.67
N PRO A 406 -8.78 -2.14 5.29
CA PRO A 406 -7.80 -1.60 6.23
C PRO A 406 -8.52 -0.95 7.41
N THR A 407 -7.91 -1.01 8.58
CA THR A 407 -8.47 -0.47 9.81
C THR A 407 -7.34 -0.03 10.73
N ILE A 408 -7.39 1.24 11.12
CA ILE A 408 -6.51 1.79 12.16
C ILE A 408 -7.34 1.97 13.43
N LYS A 409 -6.80 1.52 14.56
CA LYS A 409 -7.40 1.66 15.90
C LYS A 409 -6.36 2.17 16.87
N TYR A 410 -6.78 2.85 17.91
CA TYR A 410 -5.90 3.18 19.02
C TYR A 410 -6.64 2.91 20.33
N ARG A 411 -5.86 2.58 21.36
CA ARG A 411 -6.38 2.39 22.70
C ARG A 411 -5.88 3.50 23.61
N THR A 412 -6.74 4.01 24.47
CA THR A 412 -6.38 4.98 25.51
C THR A 412 -6.86 4.51 26.87
N ILE A 413 -6.17 4.91 27.93
CA ILE A 413 -6.62 4.71 29.30
C ILE A 413 -7.17 6.05 29.81
N LYS A 414 -8.45 6.08 30.20
CA LYS A 414 -9.10 7.25 30.82
C LYS A 414 -9.73 6.82 32.14
N LYS A 415 -9.33 7.45 33.25
CA LYS A 415 -9.85 7.16 34.61
C LYS A 415 -9.78 5.66 34.97
N ASN A 416 -8.64 5.02 34.72
CA ASN A 416 -8.42 3.57 34.91
C ASN A 416 -9.36 2.65 34.11
N LYS A 417 -10.03 3.18 33.07
CA LYS A 417 -10.82 2.40 32.13
C LYS A 417 -10.24 2.57 30.73
N GLY A 418 -9.93 1.44 30.12
CA GLY A 418 -9.55 1.39 28.72
C GLY A 418 -10.69 1.76 27.78
N SER A 419 -10.37 2.45 26.70
CA SER A 419 -11.29 2.65 25.57
C SER A 419 -10.57 2.42 24.25
N LEU A 420 -11.15 1.57 23.41
CA LEU A 420 -10.70 1.33 22.05
C LEU A 420 -11.52 2.17 21.07
N ASP A 421 -10.83 3.00 20.30
CA ASP A 421 -11.43 3.85 19.29
C ASP A 421 -10.91 3.51 17.89
N LYS A 422 -11.77 3.69 16.88
CA LYS A 422 -11.41 3.50 15.47
C LYS A 422 -11.06 4.84 14.82
N VAL A 423 -9.92 4.88 14.12
CA VAL A 423 -9.52 6.06 13.34
C VAL A 423 -10.30 6.12 12.04
N LYS A 424 -10.82 7.31 11.71
CA LYS A 424 -11.43 7.58 10.40
C LYS A 424 -10.31 7.70 9.36
N LEU A 425 -10.30 6.78 8.40
CA LEU A 425 -9.27 6.73 7.37
C LEU A 425 -9.33 7.96 6.45
N PRO A 426 -8.18 8.61 6.17
CA PRO A 426 -8.09 9.71 5.22
C PRO A 426 -8.37 9.24 3.78
N LYS A 427 -8.67 10.20 2.90
CA LYS A 427 -8.91 9.95 1.47
C LYS A 427 -7.75 10.50 0.67
N VAL A 428 -7.55 10.02 -0.56
CA VAL A 428 -6.46 10.49 -1.44
C VAL A 428 -6.43 12.02 -1.63
N LYS A 429 -7.59 12.71 -1.58
CA LYS A 429 -7.65 14.18 -1.69
C LYS A 429 -7.11 14.92 -0.46
N GLU A 430 -7.20 14.30 0.71
CA GLU A 430 -6.73 14.82 2.00
C GLU A 430 -6.00 13.67 2.68
N PRO A 431 -4.76 13.39 2.25
CA PRO A 431 -4.09 12.13 2.57
C PRO A 431 -3.65 12.04 4.02
N LEU A 432 -3.37 13.18 4.68
CA LEU A 432 -2.88 13.23 6.05
C LEU A 432 -3.97 13.68 7.03
N ALA A 433 -4.17 12.89 8.10
CA ALA A 433 -5.06 13.21 9.20
C ALA A 433 -4.31 13.15 10.54
N LEU A 434 -4.13 14.31 11.18
CA LEU A 434 -3.48 14.44 12.49
C LEU A 434 -4.48 14.71 13.61
N ARG A 435 -4.26 14.08 14.76
CA ARG A 435 -5.01 14.33 16.01
C ARG A 435 -4.03 14.57 17.14
N ARG A 436 -4.23 15.66 17.88
CA ARG A 436 -3.42 16.05 19.06
C ARG A 436 -4.23 15.88 20.34
N GLY A 437 -3.57 15.84 21.50
CA GLY A 437 -4.21 15.76 22.82
C GLY A 437 -4.72 14.36 23.21
N ILE A 438 -4.25 13.32 22.53
CA ILE A 438 -4.56 11.92 22.82
C ILE A 438 -3.25 11.20 23.13
N TYR A 439 -3.19 10.47 24.23
CA TYR A 439 -2.05 9.63 24.57
C TYR A 439 -2.44 8.16 24.34
N PRO A 440 -2.13 7.60 23.16
CA PRO A 440 -2.43 6.20 22.89
C PRO A 440 -1.52 5.31 23.73
N GLN A 441 -2.11 4.35 24.45
CA GLN A 441 -1.36 3.24 25.05
C GLN A 441 -0.70 2.41 23.94
N TRP A 442 -1.43 2.21 22.84
CA TRP A 442 -0.91 1.66 21.60
C TRP A 442 -1.79 2.08 20.42
N ILE A 443 -1.21 2.02 19.21
CA ILE A 443 -1.93 2.22 17.94
C ILE A 443 -1.71 1.00 17.04
N LEU A 444 -2.79 0.54 16.41
CA LEU A 444 -2.84 -0.61 15.51
C LEU A 444 -3.11 -0.12 14.09
N ASN A 445 -2.31 -0.60 13.13
CA ASN A 445 -2.63 -0.57 11.71
C ASN A 445 -2.84 -1.99 11.19
N SER A 446 -4.05 -2.30 10.73
CA SER A 446 -4.45 -3.66 10.36
C SER A 446 -5.02 -3.72 8.94
N ASN A 447 -4.67 -4.80 8.22
CA ASN A 447 -5.29 -5.15 6.94
C ASN A 447 -6.53 -6.05 7.09
N GLY A 448 -6.90 -6.39 8.33
CA GLY A 448 -8.06 -7.19 8.70
C GLY A 448 -7.71 -8.45 9.47
N TYR A 449 -6.71 -9.21 9.00
CA TYR A 449 -6.23 -10.44 9.65
C TYR A 449 -4.89 -10.27 10.33
N PHE A 450 -4.04 -9.38 9.81
CA PHE A 450 -2.76 -9.02 10.41
C PHE A 450 -2.77 -7.59 10.88
N GLY A 451 -1.81 -7.27 11.73
CA GLY A 451 -1.63 -5.91 12.18
C GLY A 451 -0.23 -5.62 12.68
N ILE A 452 0.09 -4.33 12.64
CA ILE A 452 1.26 -3.74 13.26
C ILE A 452 0.76 -2.89 14.42
N ILE A 453 1.15 -3.23 15.65
CA ILE A 453 0.83 -2.48 16.86
C ILE A 453 2.09 -1.79 17.33
N LEU A 454 2.05 -0.46 17.40
CA LEU A 454 3.11 0.35 17.99
C LEU A 454 2.71 0.67 19.43
N THR A 455 3.51 0.20 20.39
CA THR A 455 3.30 0.43 21.82
C THR A 455 4.46 1.25 22.37
N PRO A 456 4.29 2.57 22.61
CA PRO A 456 5.32 3.36 23.27
C PRO A 456 5.53 2.86 24.70
N THR A 457 6.77 2.48 25.03
CA THR A 457 7.16 2.14 26.42
C THR A 457 7.82 3.33 27.12
N SER A 458 8.30 4.31 26.34
CA SER A 458 8.74 5.62 26.84
C SER A 458 7.64 6.68 26.65
N GLU A 459 7.72 7.79 27.39
CA GLU A 459 6.80 8.91 27.21
C GLU A 459 6.96 9.52 25.80
N ILE A 460 5.84 9.67 25.10
CA ILE A 460 5.76 10.28 23.78
C ILE A 460 4.86 11.52 23.79
N SER A 461 4.97 12.33 22.74
CA SER A 461 4.12 13.51 22.55
C SER A 461 2.64 13.11 22.42
N SER A 462 1.73 14.03 22.75
CA SER A 462 0.30 13.76 22.58
C SER A 462 -0.09 13.75 21.09
N GLY A 463 -0.69 12.66 20.63
CA GLY A 463 -1.36 12.59 19.35
C GLY A 463 -1.18 11.28 18.61
N TYR A 464 -1.78 11.22 17.43
CA TYR A 464 -1.52 10.22 16.41
C TYR A 464 -1.79 10.82 15.02
N GLY A 465 -1.19 10.23 14.00
CA GLY A 465 -1.42 10.54 12.61
C GLY A 465 -1.89 9.33 11.82
N SER A 466 -2.58 9.58 10.71
CA SER A 466 -2.87 8.58 9.70
C SER A 466 -2.61 9.17 8.32
N LEU A 467 -1.92 8.42 7.47
CA LEU A 467 -1.57 8.81 6.12
C LEU A 467 -2.18 7.82 5.12
N CYS A 468 -2.75 8.35 4.04
CA CYS A 468 -3.31 7.60 2.91
C CYS A 468 -2.36 7.70 1.73
N ILE A 469 -1.80 6.57 1.31
CA ILE A 469 -0.91 6.46 0.15
C ILE A 469 -1.71 5.90 -1.03
N PRO A 470 -1.72 6.59 -2.20
CA PRO A 470 -2.38 6.07 -3.39
C PRO A 470 -1.78 4.71 -3.81
N GLY A 471 -2.65 3.73 -4.10
CA GLY A 471 -2.19 2.41 -4.52
C GLY A 471 -1.42 2.41 -5.85
N ASN A 472 -1.59 3.44 -6.69
CA ASN A 472 -0.77 3.59 -7.91
C ASN A 472 0.68 3.98 -7.60
N THR A 473 0.92 4.65 -6.48
CA THR A 473 2.28 5.03 -6.02
C THR A 473 2.95 3.82 -5.40
N VAL A 474 2.28 3.17 -4.45
CA VAL A 474 2.77 1.95 -3.80
C VAL A 474 1.77 0.82 -4.05
N PRO A 475 1.91 0.08 -5.17
CA PRO A 475 1.00 -1.00 -5.53
C PRO A 475 1.11 -2.19 -4.60
N THR A 476 -0.01 -2.87 -4.40
CA THR A 476 -0.04 -4.17 -3.72
C THR A 476 0.51 -5.27 -4.63
N ARG A 477 1.19 -6.27 -4.06
CA ARG A 477 1.64 -7.47 -4.78
C ARG A 477 0.52 -8.20 -5.51
N LEU A 478 -0.72 -8.08 -5.06
CA LEU A 478 -1.90 -8.66 -5.74
C LEU A 478 -2.05 -8.15 -7.18
N SER A 479 -1.55 -6.94 -7.46
CA SER A 479 -1.57 -6.35 -8.81
C SER A 479 -0.63 -7.07 -9.79
N ALA A 480 0.34 -7.85 -9.28
CA ALA A 480 1.21 -8.70 -10.10
C ALA A 480 0.45 -9.92 -10.65
N ILE A 481 -0.67 -10.30 -10.03
CA ILE A 481 -1.48 -11.44 -10.43
C ILE A 481 -2.37 -11.06 -11.61
N SER A 482 -2.27 -11.82 -12.71
CA SER A 482 -3.10 -11.64 -13.91
C SER A 482 -3.15 -10.18 -14.43
N PRO A 483 -1.99 -9.54 -14.72
CA PRO A 483 -1.90 -8.10 -15.01
C PRO A 483 -2.69 -7.71 -16.26
N LYS A 484 -2.78 -8.60 -17.26
CA LYS A 484 -3.56 -8.39 -18.50
C LYS A 484 -5.05 -8.16 -18.23
N ASN A 485 -5.60 -8.76 -17.18
CA ASN A 485 -7.01 -8.68 -16.84
C ASN A 485 -7.33 -7.62 -15.79
N GLN A 486 -6.30 -7.00 -15.20
CA GLN A 486 -6.44 -6.06 -14.08
C GLN A 486 -7.43 -6.56 -13.03
N ALA A 487 -7.32 -7.83 -12.63
CA ALA A 487 -8.21 -8.43 -11.63
C ALA A 487 -8.13 -7.64 -10.30
N TYR A 488 -6.91 -7.24 -9.93
CA TYR A 488 -6.62 -6.43 -8.76
C TYR A 488 -5.92 -5.12 -9.18
N PRO A 489 -6.67 -4.12 -9.67
CA PRO A 489 -6.06 -2.87 -10.11
C PRO A 489 -5.58 -2.06 -8.90
N ALA A 490 -4.32 -1.66 -8.91
CA ALA A 490 -3.66 -0.95 -7.80
C ALA A 490 -4.44 0.29 -7.31
N SER A 491 -5.14 0.98 -8.21
CA SER A 491 -5.98 2.16 -7.90
C SER A 491 -7.13 1.88 -6.93
N LYS A 492 -7.60 0.63 -6.82
CA LYS A 492 -8.65 0.24 -5.87
C LYS A 492 -8.12 -0.06 -4.47
N TYR A 493 -6.80 -0.14 -4.28
CA TYR A 493 -6.15 -0.62 -3.07
C TYR A 493 -5.16 0.40 -2.49
N PRO A 494 -5.64 1.53 -1.95
CA PRO A 494 -4.76 2.48 -1.26
C PRO A 494 -4.06 1.84 -0.06
N GLY A 495 -2.84 2.30 0.21
CA GLY A 495 -2.08 1.99 1.42
C GLY A 495 -2.44 2.95 2.54
N TYR A 496 -2.33 2.49 3.77
CA TYR A 496 -2.53 3.32 4.96
C TYR A 496 -1.40 3.11 5.94
N GLU A 497 -0.96 4.20 6.54
CA GLU A 497 0.07 4.23 7.56
C GLU A 497 -0.46 4.94 8.80
N SER A 498 0.01 4.52 9.98
CA SER A 498 -0.23 5.20 11.26
C SER A 498 1.06 5.79 11.79
N LEU A 499 0.96 6.96 12.40
CA LEU A 499 2.09 7.77 12.86
C LEU A 499 1.93 8.04 14.37
N LEU A 500 3.02 7.94 15.12
CA LEU A 500 3.08 8.40 16.52
C LEU A 500 4.07 9.56 16.64
N PRO A 501 3.73 10.64 17.35
CA PRO A 501 4.61 11.80 17.45
C PRO A 501 5.72 11.52 18.48
N LEU A 502 6.95 11.87 18.12
CA LEU A 502 8.09 11.84 19.03
C LEU A 502 8.20 13.20 19.78
N PRO A 503 8.77 13.22 20.99
CA PRO A 503 9.09 14.47 21.68
C PRO A 503 10.20 15.24 20.95
N LYS A 504 10.17 16.57 21.09
CA LYS A 504 11.15 17.46 20.45
C LYS A 504 12.55 17.30 21.06
N ALA A 505 12.60 17.08 22.37
CA ALA A 505 13.83 17.03 23.13
C ALA A 505 14.71 15.83 22.73
N PRO A 506 16.06 15.98 22.81
CA PRO A 506 16.95 14.84 22.69
C PRO A 506 16.65 13.83 23.80
N GLY A 507 16.72 12.55 23.47
CA GLY A 507 16.28 11.50 24.37
C GLY A 507 16.21 10.14 23.68
N THR A 508 15.99 9.11 24.48
CA THR A 508 15.83 7.73 24.01
C THR A 508 14.38 7.31 24.15
N TYR A 509 13.76 6.92 23.05
CA TYR A 509 12.36 6.53 22.95
C TYR A 509 12.26 5.06 22.56
N GLN A 510 11.63 4.28 23.41
CA GLN A 510 11.48 2.84 23.22
C GLN A 510 10.05 2.51 22.81
N PHE A 511 9.94 1.56 21.88
CA PHE A 511 8.66 1.02 21.45
C PHE A 511 8.72 -0.50 21.39
N LEU A 512 7.64 -1.13 21.85
CA LEU A 512 7.37 -2.54 21.63
C LEU A 512 6.48 -2.68 20.40
N ILE A 513 6.94 -3.44 19.42
CA ILE A 513 6.26 -3.60 18.14
C ILE A 513 5.73 -5.02 18.02
N TYR A 514 4.42 -5.18 17.90
CA TYR A 514 3.81 -6.43 17.45
C TYR A 514 3.54 -6.34 15.96
N ALA A 515 4.07 -7.27 15.16
CA ALA A 515 3.93 -7.26 13.72
C ALA A 515 3.56 -8.66 13.22
N GLY A 516 2.26 -8.99 13.27
CA GLY A 516 1.84 -10.38 13.12
C GLY A 516 0.33 -10.60 12.99
N PRO A 517 -0.10 -11.87 13.08
CA PRO A 517 -1.50 -12.26 12.94
C PRO A 517 -2.36 -11.80 14.12
N LEU A 518 -3.53 -11.24 13.90
CA LEU A 518 -4.46 -10.86 14.98
C LEU A 518 -5.23 -12.10 15.46
N ALA A 519 -4.53 -12.98 16.15
CA ALA A 519 -5.03 -14.26 16.62
C ALA A 519 -5.12 -14.31 18.15
N GLU A 520 -6.28 -14.73 18.66
CA GLU A 520 -6.54 -14.90 20.10
C GLU A 520 -5.46 -15.71 20.85
N PRO A 521 -4.99 -16.89 20.37
CA PRO A 521 -3.96 -17.64 21.10
C PRO A 521 -2.63 -16.89 21.22
N THR A 522 -2.20 -16.20 20.15
CA THR A 522 -0.95 -15.45 20.10
C THR A 522 -1.00 -14.23 21.03
N LEU A 523 -2.07 -13.43 20.92
CA LEU A 523 -2.22 -12.22 21.72
C LEU A 523 -2.46 -12.52 23.21
N LYS A 524 -3.09 -13.65 23.56
CA LYS A 524 -3.22 -14.09 24.97
C LYS A 524 -1.87 -14.40 25.61
N VAL A 525 -0.98 -15.08 24.89
CA VAL A 525 0.38 -15.35 25.38
C VAL A 525 1.10 -14.02 25.58
N LEU A 526 1.02 -13.12 24.59
CA LEU A 526 1.66 -11.82 24.65
C LEU A 526 1.16 -10.93 25.80
N ASP A 527 -0.17 -10.78 25.95
CA ASP A 527 -0.78 -10.01 27.03
C ASP A 527 -0.34 -10.55 28.39
N LYS A 528 -0.30 -11.88 28.56
CA LYS A 528 0.16 -12.52 29.79
C LYS A 528 1.64 -12.24 30.06
N THR A 529 2.51 -12.40 29.07
CA THR A 529 3.96 -12.16 29.22
C THR A 529 4.23 -10.70 29.59
N ILE A 530 3.63 -9.75 28.88
CA ILE A 530 3.84 -8.32 29.17
C ILE A 530 3.28 -7.95 30.54
N THR A 531 2.10 -8.46 30.91
CA THR A 531 1.52 -8.22 32.25
C THR A 531 2.47 -8.71 33.35
N LEU A 532 3.18 -9.82 33.14
CA LEU A 532 4.16 -10.32 34.10
C LEU A 532 5.41 -9.44 34.18
N GLU A 533 5.81 -8.81 33.09
CA GLU A 533 6.99 -7.93 33.01
C GLU A 533 6.71 -6.52 33.54
N THR A 534 5.59 -5.91 33.16
CA THR A 534 5.27 -4.50 33.43
C THR A 534 4.29 -4.31 34.59
N GLY A 535 3.58 -5.37 34.99
CA GLY A 535 2.49 -5.31 35.96
C GLY A 535 1.16 -4.78 35.41
N GLU A 536 1.12 -4.30 34.16
CA GLU A 536 -0.07 -3.76 33.50
C GLU A 536 -0.44 -4.56 32.25
N ASN A 537 -1.73 -4.85 32.08
CA ASN A 537 -2.21 -5.57 30.91
C ASN A 537 -2.42 -4.61 29.72
N PRO A 538 -1.72 -4.82 28.58
CA PRO A 538 -1.91 -4.01 27.38
C PRO A 538 -3.26 -4.24 26.69
N GLU A 539 -3.95 -5.35 26.98
CA GLU A 539 -5.23 -5.75 26.37
C GLU A 539 -5.19 -5.80 24.84
N TYR A 540 -4.12 -6.36 24.25
CA TYR A 540 -4.03 -6.48 22.80
C TYR A 540 -5.14 -7.33 22.21
N LEU A 541 -5.78 -8.21 22.97
CA LEU A 541 -6.97 -8.94 22.51
C LEU A 541 -8.11 -8.04 22.01
N GLU A 542 -8.24 -6.80 22.52
CA GLU A 542 -9.24 -5.85 22.03
C GLU A 542 -8.99 -5.41 20.58
N SER A 543 -7.74 -5.54 20.10
CA SER A 543 -7.38 -5.29 18.69
C SER A 543 -8.21 -6.15 17.73
N ILE A 544 -8.59 -7.35 18.17
CA ILE A 544 -9.54 -8.23 17.50
C ILE A 544 -10.94 -7.74 17.83
N SER A 545 -11.61 -7.06 16.90
CA SER A 545 -12.99 -6.59 17.13
C SER A 545 -13.90 -6.96 15.97
N PHE A 546 -15.08 -7.46 16.32
CA PHE A 546 -16.18 -7.75 15.39
C PHE A 546 -16.72 -6.45 14.76
N ARG A 547 -17.18 -6.53 13.51
CA ARG A 547 -17.48 -5.37 12.67
C ARG A 547 -19.00 -5.11 12.62
N GLY A 548 -19.43 -3.85 12.48
CA GLY A 548 -20.80 -3.49 12.02
C GLY A 548 -21.63 -2.60 12.97
N ILE A 549 -22.69 -1.97 12.43
CA ILE A 549 -23.67 -1.16 13.19
C ILE A 549 -24.45 -2.03 14.19
N PHE A 550 -24.55 -3.33 13.92
CA PHE A 550 -25.17 -4.32 14.80
C PHE A 550 -24.17 -5.09 15.67
N ALA A 551 -22.89 -4.67 15.73
CA ALA A 551 -21.85 -5.39 16.46
C ALA A 551 -22.23 -5.65 17.93
N PHE A 552 -22.98 -4.74 18.58
CA PHE A 552 -23.48 -4.98 19.93
C PHE A 552 -24.37 -6.23 20.04
N ILE A 553 -25.18 -6.50 19.03
CA ILE A 553 -26.04 -7.68 18.96
C ILE A 553 -25.25 -8.86 18.39
N THR A 554 -24.48 -8.69 17.32
CA THR A 554 -23.85 -9.79 16.57
C THR A 554 -22.59 -10.33 17.22
N ALA A 555 -21.80 -9.50 17.93
CA ALA A 555 -20.57 -9.92 18.60
C ALA A 555 -20.77 -11.05 19.63
N PRO A 556 -21.75 -11.00 20.56
CA PRO A 556 -21.95 -12.10 21.50
C PRO A 556 -22.38 -13.40 20.79
N PHE A 557 -23.19 -13.31 19.72
CA PHE A 557 -23.51 -14.48 18.91
C PHE A 557 -22.28 -15.02 18.17
N ALA A 558 -21.48 -14.17 17.55
CA ALA A 558 -20.27 -14.57 16.83
C ALA A 558 -19.26 -15.25 17.78
N ALA A 559 -19.09 -14.70 18.98
CA ALA A 559 -18.26 -15.30 20.04
C ALA A 559 -18.78 -16.68 20.45
N LEU A 560 -20.10 -16.81 20.68
CA LEU A 560 -20.72 -18.10 21.01
C LEU A 560 -20.53 -19.13 19.89
N LEU A 561 -20.80 -18.74 18.64
CA LEU A 561 -20.61 -19.59 17.47
C LEU A 561 -19.14 -20.02 17.34
N PHE A 562 -18.20 -19.12 17.61
CA PHE A 562 -16.77 -19.43 17.55
C PHE A 562 -16.34 -20.41 18.62
N ILE A 563 -16.86 -20.30 19.85
CA ILE A 563 -16.59 -21.26 20.93
C ILE A 563 -17.04 -22.67 20.51
N ILE A 564 -18.27 -22.79 20.02
CA ILE A 564 -18.83 -24.08 19.57
C ILE A 564 -18.04 -24.62 18.36
N MET A 565 -17.66 -23.74 17.42
CA MET A 565 -16.88 -24.14 16.25
C MET A 565 -15.47 -24.59 16.63
N LYS A 566 -14.81 -23.94 17.59
CA LYS A 566 -13.52 -24.36 18.16
C LYS A 566 -13.63 -25.75 18.80
N PHE A 567 -14.72 -26.01 19.54
CA PHE A 567 -14.98 -27.35 20.10
C PHE A 567 -15.10 -28.42 19.00
N PHE A 568 -15.85 -28.15 17.93
CA PHE A 568 -15.92 -29.10 16.81
C PHE A 568 -14.59 -29.22 16.04
N ASN A 569 -13.80 -28.15 15.97
CA ASN A 569 -12.50 -28.19 15.32
C ASN A 569 -11.50 -29.04 16.11
N LEU A 570 -11.56 -29.00 17.44
CA LEU A 570 -10.75 -29.88 18.31
C LEU A 570 -11.00 -31.37 18.05
N ILE A 571 -12.22 -31.75 17.67
CA ILE A 571 -12.61 -33.14 17.41
C ILE A 571 -12.29 -33.54 15.96
N THR A 572 -12.51 -32.64 15.00
CA THR A 572 -12.46 -32.96 13.57
C THR A 572 -11.16 -32.57 12.88
N ASN A 573 -10.35 -31.68 13.49
CA ASN A 573 -9.19 -31.02 12.91
C ASN A 573 -9.47 -30.34 11.55
N SER A 574 -10.73 -30.02 11.24
CA SER A 574 -11.13 -29.38 9.98
C SER A 574 -12.14 -28.26 10.21
N TRP A 575 -11.76 -27.03 9.91
CA TRP A 575 -12.65 -25.87 10.07
C TRP A 575 -13.90 -25.96 9.20
N GLY A 576 -13.81 -26.53 7.99
CA GLY A 576 -14.97 -26.69 7.11
C GLY A 576 -16.00 -27.68 7.67
N ILE A 577 -15.54 -28.81 8.23
CA ILE A 577 -16.43 -29.78 8.91
C ILE A 577 -17.03 -29.16 10.18
N SER A 578 -16.25 -28.39 10.94
CA SER A 578 -16.75 -27.67 12.11
C SER A 578 -17.90 -26.72 11.78
N ILE A 579 -17.85 -26.04 10.62
CA ILE A 579 -18.95 -25.20 10.14
C ILE A 579 -20.21 -26.03 9.90
N ILE A 580 -20.09 -27.19 9.24
CA ILE A 580 -21.23 -28.08 8.97
C ILE A 580 -21.83 -28.60 10.28
N LEU A 581 -21.00 -29.05 11.23
CA LEU A 581 -21.44 -29.53 12.54
C LEU A 581 -22.11 -28.41 13.36
N LEU A 582 -21.56 -27.19 13.31
CA LEU A 582 -22.19 -26.01 13.90
C LEU A 582 -23.58 -25.78 13.29
N THR A 583 -23.74 -25.90 11.97
CA THR A 583 -25.04 -25.79 11.32
C THR A 583 -26.01 -26.88 11.78
N VAL A 584 -25.57 -28.13 11.89
CA VAL A 584 -26.39 -29.24 12.42
C VAL A 584 -26.85 -28.93 13.84
N PHE A 585 -25.93 -28.50 14.71
CA PHE A 585 -26.24 -28.14 16.09
C PHE A 585 -27.29 -27.03 16.17
N LEU A 586 -27.11 -25.93 15.43
CA LEU A 586 -28.08 -24.84 15.41
C LEU A 586 -29.45 -25.28 14.87
N LYS A 587 -29.47 -26.14 13.85
CA LYS A 587 -30.74 -26.68 13.31
C LYS A 587 -31.48 -27.56 14.30
N LEU A 588 -30.76 -28.36 15.09
CA LEU A 588 -31.34 -29.16 16.16
C LEU A 588 -31.89 -28.28 17.28
N LEU A 589 -31.12 -27.27 17.71
CA LEU A 589 -31.56 -26.29 18.71
C LEU A 589 -32.85 -25.57 18.27
N LEU A 590 -32.91 -25.14 17.01
CA LEU A 590 -34.05 -24.42 16.44
C LEU A 590 -35.14 -25.36 15.89
N TYR A 591 -34.99 -26.68 16.02
CA TYR A 591 -35.92 -27.67 15.50
C TYR A 591 -37.38 -27.43 15.94
N PRO A 592 -37.73 -27.24 17.23
CA PRO A 592 -39.12 -27.07 17.65
C PRO A 592 -39.76 -25.83 17.04
N LEU A 593 -38.99 -24.76 16.92
CA LEU A 593 -39.45 -23.49 16.37
C LEU A 593 -39.70 -23.58 14.85
N ASN A 594 -38.77 -24.22 14.13
CA ASN A 594 -38.93 -24.49 12.70
C ASN A 594 -40.12 -25.44 12.44
N ALA A 595 -40.30 -26.47 13.27
CA ALA A 595 -41.45 -27.38 13.17
C ALA A 595 -42.78 -26.65 13.40
N TRP A 596 -42.82 -25.69 14.33
CA TRP A 596 -43.99 -24.82 14.54
C TRP A 596 -44.30 -23.96 13.32
N SER A 597 -43.28 -23.35 12.70
CA SER A 597 -43.43 -22.58 11.46
C SER A 597 -43.96 -23.46 10.32
N ILE A 598 -43.40 -24.66 10.13
CA ILE A 598 -43.86 -25.62 9.11
C ILE A 598 -45.33 -26.01 9.36
N ARG A 599 -45.72 -26.31 10.60
CA ARG A 599 -47.11 -26.63 10.95
C ARG A 599 -48.06 -25.48 10.62
N SER A 600 -47.65 -24.23 10.86
CA SER A 600 -48.46 -23.07 10.52
C SER A 600 -48.61 -22.89 9.01
N MET A 601 -47.52 -23.04 8.25
CA MET A 601 -47.56 -23.01 6.78
C MET A 601 -48.48 -24.11 6.21
N ARG A 602 -48.50 -25.31 6.80
CA ARG A 602 -49.44 -26.37 6.41
C ARG A 602 -50.89 -25.98 6.66
N ARG A 603 -51.21 -25.34 7.78
CA ARG A 603 -52.57 -24.83 8.04
C ARG A 603 -52.98 -23.77 7.01
N MET A 604 -52.07 -22.88 6.62
CA MET A 604 -52.31 -21.92 5.53
C MET A 604 -52.59 -22.61 4.20
N GLN A 605 -51.85 -23.67 3.86
CA GLN A 605 -52.09 -24.46 2.65
C GLN A 605 -53.49 -25.10 2.65
N ILE A 606 -53.95 -25.62 3.80
CA ILE A 606 -55.30 -26.19 3.95
C ILE A 606 -56.38 -25.11 3.78
N LEU A 607 -56.12 -23.86 4.19
CA LEU A 607 -57.06 -22.74 4.02
C LEU A 607 -57.07 -22.15 2.61
N SER A 608 -56.05 -22.46 1.79
CA SER A 608 -55.92 -21.95 0.42
C SER A 608 -57.17 -22.06 -0.46
N PRO A 609 -57.94 -23.17 -0.52
CA PRO A 609 -59.16 -23.23 -1.34
C PRO A 609 -60.24 -22.27 -0.86
N TYR A 610 -60.39 -22.05 0.45
CA TYR A 610 -61.35 -21.09 0.99
C TYR A 610 -60.96 -19.65 0.69
N ILE A 611 -59.66 -19.35 0.69
CA ILE A 611 -59.13 -18.05 0.26
C ILE A 611 -59.48 -17.80 -1.22
N GLN A 612 -59.43 -18.83 -2.07
CA GLN A 612 -59.84 -18.73 -3.47
C GLN A 612 -61.33 -18.39 -3.62
N GLU A 613 -62.19 -19.00 -2.80
CA GLU A 613 -63.62 -18.72 -2.81
C GLU A 613 -63.91 -17.26 -2.41
N ILE A 614 -63.24 -16.75 -1.37
CA ILE A 614 -63.35 -15.35 -0.95
C ILE A 614 -62.87 -14.40 -2.05
N GLN A 615 -61.72 -14.68 -2.67
CA GLN A 615 -61.17 -13.86 -3.76
C GLN A 615 -62.07 -13.85 -4.99
N LYS A 616 -62.72 -14.97 -5.33
CA LYS A 616 -63.70 -15.05 -6.42
C LYS A 616 -64.98 -14.29 -6.08
N LYS A 617 -65.48 -14.41 -4.84
CA LYS A 617 -66.72 -13.76 -4.38
C LYS A 617 -66.59 -12.23 -4.34
N TYR A 618 -65.44 -11.70 -3.93
CA TYR A 618 -65.20 -10.26 -3.76
C TYR A 618 -64.22 -9.68 -4.79
N LYS A 619 -64.22 -10.20 -6.03
CA LYS A 619 -63.28 -9.80 -7.09
C LYS A 619 -63.24 -8.29 -7.35
N ASN A 620 -64.39 -7.60 -7.19
CA ASN A 620 -64.53 -6.16 -7.41
C ASN A 620 -64.30 -5.31 -6.15
N GLU A 621 -64.09 -5.94 -4.97
CA GLU A 621 -63.94 -5.28 -3.67
C GLU A 621 -62.68 -5.80 -2.93
N PRO A 622 -61.46 -5.43 -3.38
CA PRO A 622 -60.21 -6.00 -2.85
C PRO A 622 -60.01 -5.73 -1.35
N LYS A 623 -60.47 -4.58 -0.84
CA LYS A 623 -60.40 -4.26 0.60
C LYS A 623 -61.27 -5.22 1.43
N ARG A 624 -62.46 -5.55 0.95
CA ARG A 624 -63.38 -6.49 1.63
C ARG A 624 -62.85 -7.91 1.57
N ALA A 625 -62.29 -8.33 0.43
CA ALA A 625 -61.60 -9.60 0.30
C ALA A 625 -60.46 -9.77 1.32
N GLN A 626 -59.63 -8.73 1.52
CA GLN A 626 -58.54 -8.77 2.51
C GLN A 626 -59.05 -8.88 3.95
N MET A 627 -60.12 -8.18 4.31
CA MET A 627 -60.72 -8.27 5.65
C MET A 627 -61.28 -9.67 5.95
N GLU A 628 -61.98 -10.28 5.00
CA GLU A 628 -62.52 -11.65 5.14
C GLU A 628 -61.40 -12.70 5.20
N ILE A 629 -60.33 -12.55 4.42
CA ILE A 629 -59.14 -13.41 4.49
C ILE A 629 -58.48 -13.30 5.88
N MET A 630 -58.36 -12.10 6.43
CA MET A 630 -57.80 -11.90 7.78
C MET A 630 -58.71 -12.47 8.87
N GLY A 631 -60.03 -12.33 8.71
CA GLY A 631 -61.03 -12.96 9.56
C GLY A 631 -60.90 -14.48 9.56
N LEU A 632 -60.77 -15.09 8.38
CA LEU A 632 -60.56 -16.53 8.21
C LEU A 632 -59.29 -17.02 8.92
N TYR A 633 -58.17 -16.27 8.80
CA TYR A 633 -56.93 -16.57 9.51
C TYR A 633 -57.10 -16.48 11.04
N LYS A 634 -57.79 -15.44 11.53
CA LYS A 634 -58.04 -15.25 12.97
C LYS A 634 -58.89 -16.38 13.55
N THR A 635 -59.97 -16.76 12.88
CA THR A 635 -60.87 -17.84 13.32
C THR A 635 -60.15 -19.18 13.36
N ASN A 636 -59.26 -19.45 12.40
CA ASN A 636 -58.50 -20.69 12.33
C ASN A 636 -57.18 -20.67 13.12
N LYS A 637 -56.92 -19.60 13.89
CA LYS A 637 -55.69 -19.38 14.69
C LYS A 637 -54.42 -19.58 13.86
N VAL A 638 -54.43 -19.08 12.63
CA VAL A 638 -53.30 -19.12 11.70
C VAL A 638 -52.70 -17.72 11.62
N ASN A 639 -51.40 -17.58 11.86
CA ASN A 639 -50.72 -16.28 11.78
C ASN A 639 -49.82 -16.24 10.53
N PRO A 640 -50.04 -15.32 9.57
CA PRO A 640 -49.27 -15.25 8.32
C PRO A 640 -47.78 -14.95 8.52
N ILE A 641 -47.38 -14.29 9.63
CA ILE A 641 -45.98 -13.94 9.93
C ILE A 641 -45.15 -15.19 10.30
N THR A 642 -45.80 -16.23 10.80
CA THR A 642 -45.11 -17.45 11.28
C THR A 642 -44.40 -18.22 10.17
N GLY A 643 -44.78 -18.00 8.90
CA GLY A 643 -44.12 -18.58 7.73
C GLY A 643 -42.76 -17.96 7.40
N CYS A 644 -42.52 -16.69 7.77
CA CYS A 644 -41.23 -16.02 7.57
C CYS A 644 -40.35 -15.98 8.84
N LEU A 645 -40.89 -16.41 9.99
CA LEU A 645 -40.15 -16.45 11.25
C LEU A 645 -38.82 -17.23 11.18
N PRO A 646 -38.72 -18.38 10.50
CA PRO A 646 -37.44 -19.08 10.37
C PRO A 646 -36.36 -18.24 9.68
N LEU A 647 -36.74 -17.44 8.68
CA LEU A 647 -35.80 -16.58 7.97
C LEU A 647 -35.31 -15.44 8.86
N LEU A 648 -36.23 -14.82 9.63
CA LEU A 648 -35.90 -13.71 10.54
C LEU A 648 -34.94 -14.15 11.65
N ILE A 649 -35.15 -15.35 12.20
CA ILE A 649 -34.30 -15.88 13.27
C ILE A 649 -32.95 -16.34 12.72
N GLN A 650 -32.90 -16.84 11.49
CA GLN A 650 -31.66 -17.23 10.83
C GLN A 650 -30.76 -16.02 10.49
N LEU A 651 -31.35 -14.84 10.25
CA LEU A 651 -30.62 -13.66 9.79
C LEU A 651 -29.52 -13.19 10.78
N PRO A 652 -29.77 -13.06 12.11
CA PRO A 652 -28.72 -12.79 13.08
C PRO A 652 -27.57 -13.80 13.08
N PHE A 653 -27.85 -15.10 12.95
CA PHE A 653 -26.82 -16.13 12.88
C PHE A 653 -26.01 -16.06 11.59
N LEU A 654 -26.66 -15.71 10.46
CA LEU A 654 -25.95 -15.48 9.20
C LEU A 654 -24.98 -14.30 9.31
N ILE A 655 -25.44 -13.18 9.86
CA ILE A 655 -24.59 -11.98 10.05
C ILE A 655 -23.43 -12.31 11.01
N ALA A 656 -23.71 -12.99 12.13
CA ALA A 656 -22.69 -13.42 13.08
C ALA A 656 -21.65 -14.35 12.44
N MET A 657 -22.07 -15.30 11.59
CA MET A 657 -21.15 -16.19 10.87
C MET A 657 -20.29 -15.42 9.86
N PHE A 658 -20.88 -14.46 9.16
CA PHE A 658 -20.13 -13.60 8.24
C PHE A 658 -19.09 -12.74 8.95
N ASP A 659 -19.47 -12.11 10.08
CA ASP A 659 -18.55 -11.34 10.91
C ASP A 659 -17.44 -12.22 11.46
N LEU A 660 -17.76 -13.44 11.90
CA LEU A 660 -16.80 -14.41 12.42
C LEU A 660 -15.76 -14.82 11.38
N LEU A 661 -16.19 -15.14 10.15
CA LEU A 661 -15.29 -15.47 9.05
C LEU A 661 -14.36 -14.31 8.70
N LYS A 662 -14.80 -13.06 8.90
CA LYS A 662 -13.99 -11.87 8.64
C LYS A 662 -13.11 -11.45 9.81
N SER A 663 -13.45 -11.75 11.05
CA SER A 663 -12.66 -11.31 12.20
C SER A 663 -11.68 -12.37 12.69
N SER A 664 -11.94 -13.65 12.42
CA SER A 664 -11.13 -14.74 12.96
C SER A 664 -9.96 -15.07 12.05
N PHE A 665 -8.74 -14.75 12.53
CA PHE A 665 -7.51 -15.15 11.85
C PHE A 665 -7.40 -16.66 11.64
N LEU A 666 -7.87 -17.49 12.58
CA LEU A 666 -7.75 -18.95 12.49
C LEU A 666 -8.48 -19.56 11.27
N LEU A 667 -9.46 -18.83 10.72
CA LEU A 667 -10.19 -19.26 9.52
C LEU A 667 -9.47 -18.82 8.23
N ARG A 668 -8.56 -17.84 8.30
CA ARG A 668 -7.78 -17.37 7.16
C ARG A 668 -6.88 -18.50 6.66
N GLY A 669 -7.02 -18.84 5.39
CA GLY A 669 -6.24 -19.90 4.74
C GLY A 669 -6.53 -21.29 5.28
N ALA A 670 -7.64 -21.46 6.02
CA ALA A 670 -8.13 -22.79 6.37
C ALA A 670 -8.69 -23.46 5.12
N SER A 671 -8.05 -24.53 4.68
CA SER A 671 -8.52 -25.36 3.57
C SER A 671 -9.61 -26.34 4.05
N PHE A 672 -10.56 -26.64 3.16
CA PHE A 672 -11.60 -27.64 3.38
C PHE A 672 -11.55 -28.76 2.33
N ILE A 673 -11.54 -28.39 1.05
CA ILE A 673 -11.41 -29.34 -0.06
C ILE A 673 -10.15 -28.95 -0.84
N PRO A 674 -9.05 -29.71 -0.71
CA PRO A 674 -7.80 -29.39 -1.39
C PRO A 674 -7.99 -29.20 -2.90
N GLY A 675 -7.52 -28.07 -3.44
CA GLY A 675 -7.62 -27.76 -4.87
C GLY A 675 -8.95 -27.14 -5.32
N TRP A 676 -9.91 -26.94 -4.41
CA TRP A 676 -11.14 -26.17 -4.70
C TRP A 676 -11.42 -25.12 -3.61
N ILE A 677 -11.38 -25.51 -2.34
CA ILE A 677 -11.67 -24.62 -1.20
C ILE A 677 -10.43 -24.57 -0.31
N ASP A 678 -9.51 -23.70 -0.68
CA ASP A 678 -8.24 -23.50 0.03
C ASP A 678 -8.29 -22.42 1.11
N ASN A 679 -9.33 -21.58 1.11
CA ASN A 679 -9.51 -20.53 2.10
C ASN A 679 -10.99 -20.29 2.38
N LEU A 680 -11.45 -20.66 3.58
CA LEU A 680 -12.84 -20.48 4.02
C LEU A 680 -13.31 -19.01 4.07
N THR A 681 -12.37 -18.06 4.12
CA THR A 681 -12.66 -16.62 4.21
C THR A 681 -12.72 -15.91 2.86
N ALA A 682 -12.24 -16.56 1.80
CA ALA A 682 -12.32 -16.11 0.42
C ALA A 682 -13.48 -16.79 -0.32
N PRO A 683 -13.98 -16.21 -1.44
CA PRO A 683 -14.91 -16.91 -2.33
C PRO A 683 -14.34 -18.25 -2.81
N ASP A 684 -15.20 -19.23 -3.09
CA ASP A 684 -14.76 -20.52 -3.63
C ASP A 684 -14.39 -20.40 -5.10
N VAL A 685 -13.22 -20.90 -5.50
CA VAL A 685 -12.77 -20.84 -6.90
C VAL A 685 -12.52 -22.25 -7.39
N LEU A 686 -13.39 -22.75 -8.28
CA LEU A 686 -13.22 -24.09 -8.87
C LEU A 686 -12.24 -24.06 -10.04
N PHE A 687 -12.34 -23.05 -10.90
CA PHE A 687 -11.40 -22.78 -11.99
C PHE A 687 -11.44 -21.30 -12.38
N SER A 688 -10.34 -20.82 -12.94
CA SER A 688 -10.18 -19.44 -13.44
C SER A 688 -9.84 -19.45 -14.93
N TRP A 689 -10.01 -18.31 -15.60
CA TRP A 689 -9.67 -18.14 -17.03
C TRP A 689 -9.06 -16.76 -17.32
N GLU A 690 -8.38 -16.67 -18.45
CA GLU A 690 -7.58 -15.49 -18.83
C GLU A 690 -8.36 -14.29 -19.35
N ARG A 691 -9.69 -14.32 -19.52
CA ARG A 691 -10.44 -13.17 -20.05
C ARG A 691 -11.66 -12.86 -19.20
N SER A 692 -11.69 -11.69 -18.57
CA SER A 692 -12.85 -11.31 -17.73
C SER A 692 -14.15 -11.30 -18.55
N LEU A 693 -15.15 -12.08 -18.11
CA LEU A 693 -16.50 -12.08 -18.66
C LEU A 693 -17.31 -10.97 -17.99
N TRP A 694 -18.13 -10.25 -18.78
CA TRP A 694 -18.85 -9.05 -18.35
C TRP A 694 -19.83 -9.23 -17.16
N PHE A 695 -20.17 -10.47 -16.78
CA PHE A 695 -21.13 -10.77 -15.71
C PHE A 695 -20.62 -11.74 -14.62
N ILE A 696 -19.60 -12.58 -14.92
CA ILE A 696 -19.06 -13.58 -13.98
C ILE A 696 -17.66 -13.19 -13.46
N GLY A 697 -16.92 -12.36 -14.20
CA GLY A 697 -15.52 -12.08 -13.91
C GLY A 697 -14.58 -13.11 -14.53
N ASN A 698 -13.52 -13.49 -13.82
CA ASN A 698 -12.45 -14.40 -14.26
C ASN A 698 -12.37 -15.71 -13.44
N GLN A 699 -13.30 -15.92 -12.50
CA GLN A 699 -13.32 -17.06 -11.58
C GLN A 699 -14.72 -17.67 -11.53
N PHE A 700 -14.81 -19.00 -11.51
CA PHE A 700 -16.07 -19.73 -11.39
C PHE A 700 -16.27 -20.25 -9.95
N HIS A 701 -17.36 -19.80 -9.33
CA HIS A 701 -17.72 -20.18 -7.96
C HIS A 701 -18.90 -21.15 -7.97
N LEU A 702 -18.69 -22.38 -7.49
CA LEU A 702 -19.66 -23.47 -7.57
C LEU A 702 -20.64 -23.46 -6.39
N LEU A 703 -20.20 -23.13 -5.16
CA LEU A 703 -21.08 -23.16 -3.98
C LEU A 703 -22.31 -22.25 -4.09
N PRO A 704 -22.22 -21.00 -4.58
CA PRO A 704 -23.38 -20.13 -4.79
C PRO A 704 -24.37 -20.72 -5.79
N ILE A 705 -23.88 -21.39 -6.84
CA ILE A 705 -24.73 -22.03 -7.86
C ILE A 705 -25.47 -23.22 -7.26
N LEU A 706 -24.77 -24.06 -6.49
CA LEU A 706 -25.40 -25.17 -5.75
C LEU A 706 -26.45 -24.65 -4.77
N LEU A 707 -26.15 -23.56 -4.06
CA LEU A 707 -27.09 -22.88 -3.16
C LEU A 707 -28.33 -22.42 -3.93
N GLY A 708 -28.17 -21.79 -5.10
CA GLY A 708 -29.27 -21.41 -5.99
C GLY A 708 -30.13 -22.59 -6.45
N ILE A 709 -29.49 -23.70 -6.84
CA ILE A 709 -30.16 -24.95 -7.24
C ILE A 709 -30.96 -25.51 -6.06
N VAL A 710 -30.37 -25.58 -4.86
CA VAL A 710 -31.06 -26.08 -3.66
C VAL A 710 -32.23 -25.17 -3.29
N MET A 711 -32.08 -23.85 -3.35
CA MET A 711 -33.18 -22.90 -3.11
C MET A 711 -34.31 -23.08 -4.12
N PHE A 712 -33.99 -23.28 -5.40
CA PHE A 712 -34.97 -23.54 -6.44
C PHE A 712 -35.69 -24.89 -6.21
N LEU A 713 -34.95 -25.94 -5.88
CA LEU A 713 -35.50 -27.25 -5.54
C LEU A 713 -36.40 -27.19 -4.30
N GLN A 714 -36.00 -26.45 -3.26
CA GLN A 714 -36.80 -26.25 -2.05
C GLN A 714 -38.15 -25.57 -2.36
N GLN A 715 -38.15 -24.57 -3.25
CA GLN A 715 -39.38 -23.91 -3.69
C GLN A 715 -40.25 -24.84 -4.52
N LYS A 716 -39.64 -25.66 -5.40
CA LYS A 716 -40.35 -26.70 -6.15
C LYS A 716 -40.97 -27.74 -5.21
N VAL A 717 -40.25 -28.25 -4.22
CA VAL A 717 -40.77 -29.23 -3.24
C VAL A 717 -41.94 -28.63 -2.45
N THR A 718 -41.80 -27.38 -1.99
CA THR A 718 -42.88 -26.66 -1.29
C THR A 718 -44.10 -26.46 -2.19
N SER A 719 -43.88 -26.18 -3.48
CA SER A 719 -44.95 -26.03 -4.48
C SER A 719 -45.59 -27.35 -4.91
N LEU A 720 -44.84 -28.45 -4.96
CA LEU A 720 -45.35 -29.77 -5.36
C LEU A 720 -46.39 -30.28 -4.35
N HIS A 721 -46.25 -29.90 -3.08
CA HIS A 721 -47.24 -30.20 -2.06
C HIS A 721 -48.57 -29.44 -2.22
N ASN A 722 -48.62 -28.42 -3.09
CA ASN A 722 -49.81 -27.61 -3.37
C ASN A 722 -50.61 -28.09 -4.60
N LYS A 723 -50.26 -29.23 -5.21
CA LYS A 723 -50.78 -29.69 -6.52
C LYS A 723 -52.26 -30.16 -6.58
N LYS A 724 -53.08 -30.02 -5.54
CA LYS A 724 -54.49 -30.48 -5.54
C LYS A 724 -55.52 -29.37 -5.86
N GLY A 725 -55.22 -28.45 -6.77
CA GLY A 725 -56.17 -27.43 -7.25
C GLY A 725 -55.56 -26.42 -8.24
N PRO A 726 -56.37 -25.53 -8.85
CA PRO A 726 -55.88 -24.46 -9.73
C PRO A 726 -54.99 -23.48 -8.95
N ILE A 727 -53.87 -23.08 -9.56
CA ILE A 727 -52.85 -22.19 -8.98
C ILE A 727 -53.46 -20.79 -8.81
N THR A 728 -53.39 -20.21 -7.60
CA THR A 728 -53.83 -18.82 -7.37
C THR A 728 -52.82 -17.80 -7.86
N ASP A 729 -53.27 -16.57 -8.18
CA ASP A 729 -52.36 -15.46 -8.51
C ASP A 729 -51.37 -15.18 -7.38
N GLN A 730 -51.81 -15.35 -6.12
CA GLN A 730 -50.96 -15.20 -4.93
C GLN A 730 -49.91 -16.32 -4.82
N GLN A 731 -50.26 -17.56 -5.14
CA GLN A 731 -49.32 -18.69 -5.18
C GLN A 731 -48.33 -18.56 -6.34
N ARG A 732 -48.81 -18.09 -7.50
CA ARG A 732 -47.95 -17.79 -8.65
C ARG A 732 -46.98 -16.66 -8.32
N GLN A 733 -47.45 -15.59 -7.66
CA GLN A 733 -46.59 -14.51 -7.18
C GLN A 733 -45.54 -15.02 -6.18
N GLN A 734 -45.92 -15.89 -5.24
CA GLN A 734 -44.97 -16.47 -4.27
C GLN A 734 -43.92 -17.37 -4.94
N GLN A 735 -44.31 -18.17 -5.95
CA GLN A 735 -43.37 -18.98 -6.73
C GLN A 735 -42.43 -18.12 -7.57
N THR A 736 -42.95 -17.09 -8.24
CA THR A 736 -42.12 -16.16 -9.04
C THR A 736 -41.17 -15.39 -8.16
N MET A 737 -41.64 -14.84 -7.03
CA MET A 737 -40.82 -14.16 -6.04
C MET A 737 -39.75 -15.09 -5.48
N GLY A 738 -40.11 -16.34 -5.18
CA GLY A 738 -39.15 -17.36 -4.77
C GLY A 738 -38.06 -17.57 -5.80
N ASN A 739 -38.42 -17.87 -7.06
CA ASN A 739 -37.44 -18.18 -8.10
C ASN A 739 -36.51 -16.99 -8.35
N MET A 740 -37.07 -15.77 -8.35
CA MET A 740 -36.30 -14.53 -8.44
C MET A 740 -35.35 -14.36 -7.25
N MET A 741 -35.82 -14.67 -6.04
CA MET A 741 -35.00 -14.61 -4.83
C MET A 741 -33.84 -15.62 -4.88
N ALA A 742 -34.05 -16.81 -5.43
CA ALA A 742 -32.98 -17.79 -5.61
C ALA A 742 -31.87 -17.26 -6.55
N ILE A 743 -32.26 -16.62 -7.66
CA ILE A 743 -31.31 -15.99 -8.59
C ILE A 743 -30.56 -14.83 -7.90
N LEU A 744 -31.30 -13.95 -7.20
CA LEU A 744 -30.72 -12.81 -6.50
C LEU A 744 -29.75 -13.24 -5.40
N PHE A 745 -30.13 -14.22 -4.57
CA PHE A 745 -29.26 -14.74 -3.52
C PHE A 745 -28.04 -15.44 -4.09
N THR A 746 -28.18 -16.17 -5.21
CA THR A 746 -27.03 -16.77 -5.91
C THR A 746 -26.04 -15.71 -6.37
N ALA A 747 -26.52 -14.64 -7.00
CA ALA A 747 -25.68 -13.53 -7.44
C ALA A 747 -25.03 -12.79 -6.25
N MET A 748 -25.76 -12.60 -5.16
CA MET A 748 -25.24 -11.94 -3.95
C MET A 748 -24.17 -12.77 -3.24
N PHE A 749 -24.43 -14.07 -3.04
CA PHE A 749 -23.50 -15.00 -2.39
C PHE A 749 -22.30 -15.36 -3.28
N TYR A 750 -22.34 -14.98 -4.57
CA TYR A 750 -21.23 -15.20 -5.49
C TYR A 750 -19.91 -14.63 -4.98
N ASN A 751 -19.93 -13.45 -4.37
CA ASN A 751 -18.72 -12.79 -3.87
C ASN A 751 -18.47 -13.02 -2.37
N PHE A 752 -19.26 -13.87 -1.71
CA PHE A 752 -19.18 -14.09 -0.27
C PHE A 752 -18.19 -15.20 0.09
N PRO A 753 -17.70 -15.25 1.35
CA PRO A 753 -16.78 -16.30 1.79
C PRO A 753 -17.36 -17.70 1.56
N SER A 754 -16.52 -18.62 1.09
CA SER A 754 -16.88 -20.02 0.89
C SER A 754 -17.39 -20.67 2.18
N GLY A 755 -16.83 -20.33 3.35
CA GLY A 755 -17.31 -20.78 4.65
C GLY A 755 -18.75 -20.36 4.95
N LEU A 756 -19.16 -19.16 4.50
CA LEU A 756 -20.54 -18.70 4.65
C LEU A 756 -21.47 -19.45 3.68
N ASN A 757 -21.00 -19.70 2.46
CA ASN A 757 -21.72 -20.47 1.45
C ASN A 757 -21.94 -21.92 1.94
N ILE A 758 -20.92 -22.55 2.54
CA ILE A 758 -21.01 -23.89 3.15
C ILE A 758 -22.04 -23.90 4.28
N TYR A 759 -21.97 -22.92 5.19
CA TYR A 759 -22.93 -22.79 6.29
C TYR A 759 -24.38 -22.71 5.77
N TRP A 760 -24.61 -21.85 4.77
CA TRP A 760 -25.95 -21.65 4.23
C TRP A 760 -26.44 -22.85 3.42
N LEU A 761 -25.59 -23.44 2.58
CA LEU A 761 -25.91 -24.65 1.82
C LEU A 761 -26.28 -25.80 2.75
N SER A 762 -25.47 -26.04 3.78
CA SER A 762 -25.74 -27.05 4.82
C SER A 762 -27.05 -26.77 5.54
N SER A 763 -27.31 -25.50 5.87
CA SER A 763 -28.54 -25.06 6.54
C SER A 763 -29.78 -25.31 5.69
N MET A 764 -29.69 -25.08 4.37
CA MET A 764 -30.77 -25.33 3.43
C MET A 764 -31.03 -26.82 3.22
N LEU A 765 -29.97 -27.62 3.04
CA LEU A 765 -30.09 -29.08 2.90
C LEU A 765 -30.74 -29.71 4.14
N LEU A 766 -30.27 -29.36 5.33
CA LEU A 766 -30.89 -29.79 6.59
C LEU A 766 -32.32 -29.29 6.74
N GLY A 767 -32.61 -28.07 6.26
CA GLY A 767 -33.96 -27.51 6.22
C GLY A 767 -34.92 -28.32 5.35
N VAL A 768 -34.47 -28.77 4.18
CA VAL A 768 -35.25 -29.65 3.28
C VAL A 768 -35.53 -30.98 3.96
N VAL A 769 -34.51 -31.59 4.58
CA VAL A 769 -34.67 -32.84 5.35
C VAL A 769 -35.66 -32.65 6.50
N GLN A 770 -35.51 -31.57 7.28
CA GLN A 770 -36.41 -31.23 8.38
C GLN A 770 -37.85 -31.03 7.90
N GLN A 771 -38.05 -30.32 6.79
CA GLN A 771 -39.37 -30.10 6.19
C GLN A 771 -39.99 -31.42 5.75
N TRP A 772 -39.22 -32.31 5.12
CA TRP A 772 -39.67 -33.64 4.72
C TRP A 772 -40.11 -34.49 5.91
N VAL A 773 -39.27 -34.60 6.96
CA VAL A 773 -39.58 -35.35 8.18
C VAL A 773 -40.82 -34.78 8.88
N THR A 774 -40.88 -33.46 9.07
CA THR A 774 -42.00 -32.80 9.76
C THR A 774 -43.31 -33.00 9.00
N ASN A 775 -43.29 -32.87 7.67
CA ASN A 775 -44.46 -33.11 6.84
C ASN A 775 -44.98 -34.53 6.96
N LYS A 776 -44.10 -35.54 6.93
CA LYS A 776 -44.47 -36.96 7.11
C LYS A 776 -45.15 -37.18 8.47
N ILE A 777 -44.64 -36.55 9.54
CA ILE A 777 -45.24 -36.62 10.88
C ILE A 777 -46.62 -35.93 10.89
N LEU A 778 -46.76 -34.75 10.28
CA LEU A 778 -48.03 -34.01 10.24
C LEU A 778 -49.11 -34.73 9.44
N ASP A 779 -48.75 -35.38 8.33
CA ASP A 779 -49.66 -36.17 7.50
C ASP A 779 -50.20 -37.38 8.27
N SER A 780 -49.39 -37.98 9.14
CA SER A 780 -49.78 -39.10 10.01
C SER A 780 -50.74 -38.71 11.14
N LYS A 781 -50.73 -37.45 11.60
CA LYS A 781 -51.53 -36.95 12.74
C LYS A 781 -52.90 -36.35 12.37
N HIS A 782 -53.40 -36.56 11.15
CA HIS A 782 -54.72 -36.05 10.68
C HIS A 782 -54.98 -34.54 10.93
N LEU A 783 -54.02 -33.67 10.62
CA LEU A 783 -54.18 -32.20 10.73
C LEU A 783 -55.42 -31.64 9.98
N LYS A 784 -55.83 -32.32 8.90
CA LYS A 784 -56.99 -31.94 8.08
C LYS A 784 -58.30 -31.98 8.88
N ASN A 785 -58.41 -32.90 9.84
CA ASN A 785 -59.62 -33.04 10.66
C ASN A 785 -59.72 -31.92 11.70
N GLU A 786 -58.61 -31.46 12.29
CA GLU A 786 -58.58 -30.31 13.23
C GLU A 786 -59.13 -29.02 12.60
N VAL A 787 -58.73 -28.70 11.37
CA VAL A 787 -59.13 -27.46 10.68
C VAL A 787 -60.57 -27.51 10.21
N VAL A 788 -61.03 -28.66 9.69
CA VAL A 788 -62.41 -28.86 9.23
C VAL A 788 -63.40 -28.82 10.41
N LEU A 789 -63.03 -29.36 11.58
CA LEU A 789 -63.85 -29.34 12.80
C LEU A 789 -64.11 -27.92 13.32
N ASN A 790 -63.10 -27.04 13.29
CA ASN A 790 -63.26 -25.64 13.72
C ASN A 790 -64.16 -24.84 12.78
N ASN A 791 -64.10 -25.07 11.46
CA ASN A 791 -64.98 -24.41 10.51
C ASN A 791 -66.44 -24.93 10.60
N LYS A 792 -66.66 -26.22 10.90
CA LYS A 792 -68.03 -26.77 11.10
C LYS A 792 -68.72 -26.25 12.36
N LYS A 793 -67.99 -25.81 13.38
CA LYS A 793 -68.56 -25.17 14.59
C LYS A 793 -69.10 -23.75 14.34
N HIS A 794 -68.81 -23.15 13.19
CA HIS A 794 -69.10 -21.73 12.90
C HIS A 794 -69.91 -21.49 11.62
N ARG A 795 -70.21 -22.52 10.83
CA ARG A 795 -71.39 -22.52 9.94
C ARG A 795 -72.61 -22.83 10.78
#